data_AF-A0A4Y9P9D4-F1
#
_entry.id   AF-A0A4Y9P9D4-F1
#
_cell.length_a   1.000
_cell.length_b   1.000
_cell.length_c   1.000
_cell.angle_alpha   90.00
_cell.angle_beta   90.00
_cell.angle_gamma   90.00
#
_symmetry.space_group_name_H-M   'P 1'
#
loop_
_entity.id
_entity.type
_entity.pdbx_description
1 polymer ?
#
loop_
_entity_poly.entity_id
_entity_poly.type
_entity_poly.pdbx_seq_one_letter_code
_entity_poly.pdbx_strand_id
1 'polypeptide(L)'
;MSEPRTWGSRDGTDGGRRVPGHVLDSRAGGVHSALVPPGALHQRVTAALANWQLDDAEELLAGVERDPSPYVAAEPAADVPADPAAAPGSLGRAWADTLRAELLVRRLRVAGFTLVGDPVDTPPESAEPALDLHAGVADLIDGSDEESDPRAESASRAALAIALVRSAKAAFDATDDDLQRAAGLARHARIELLSRRIDAAMDEAVEAASLLDPALPPSSLLVDTLGTLAGVLADLELMPLALDYQRRSHEAAIAAAARPGALGEEGDGDFAGDPVVVVATTATRLGELCAELGEGLLDDGAPESATPHFAEARRLAEHALELLPPDAPGLVAAQVVHGWALVGLGEHAAATGPLRATVRITSATADRAQLASAQLALGRALRRQGDLRPADEHLVSALTLATEHGLPRLRRAALRELCTLHADQADAGRALPYLQAYLSDELDRVDERRTRWVELFGRRKSLLETERAAGQLRRQAYEDPLTHLPNRRYAEARLDGLLSAGAAPALAVVDVDRFKEVNDAIGHPGGDAVLRIVGELLIAGVRDTDEVCRWAGDEYVILLPDTTAEQAERALERTRRKVAAYDWDELGLPFPVTISVGIASAARGDDRRTLFAAADGVLYDAKRSGRDRVIRLSGVTQTRVDANPLDEPAGPPADAQDAGTAPGDSADDTTAVVVAGPSPSVPSPPVRSASDGTDGFARLLAGPRAVDPPLGTGSPIEPLLGPAPAAPVEQAPVLGAPGGGPARIPAEPEVIWATGRTTEQVLALVREARREHPDRPALVLRATADVLVALASEHDAYTTMDAAAMAAAVGPMPEPVGRVHVLCTGGGDIPVAAEAAFAARVTGTEVVRVDDVGAARIRAMLTDGSLLSDVDCLVVVAGLDASLAPMIGAMTDVPVIAVPTSTGQPAAFGGLGALMTILNSTSPGVAVGAIDNGYAAGVFAARVARRAGR
;
A
#
# COMPACT_ATOMS: atom_id res chain seq x y z
N MET A 1 47.68 -17.33 -2.88
CA MET A 1 47.95 -18.52 -3.72
C MET A 1 47.78 -19.77 -2.88
N SER A 2 46.60 -20.36 -2.91
CA SER A 2 46.30 -21.78 -2.61
C SER A 2 44.89 -22.03 -3.18
N GLU A 3 44.76 -23.11 -3.93
CA GLU A 3 43.85 -23.33 -5.07
C GLU A 3 42.34 -23.42 -4.79
N PRO A 4 41.49 -23.24 -5.82
CA PRO A 4 40.03 -23.39 -5.74
C PRO A 4 39.63 -24.88 -5.73
N ARG A 5 38.75 -25.26 -4.80
CA ARG A 5 38.21 -26.63 -4.72
C ARG A 5 37.19 -26.87 -5.82
N THR A 6 37.53 -27.79 -6.71
CA THR A 6 36.71 -28.34 -7.79
C THR A 6 35.59 -29.23 -7.22
N TRP A 7 34.35 -28.99 -7.68
CA TRP A 7 33.19 -29.83 -7.38
C TRP A 7 33.28 -31.16 -8.15
N GLY A 8 33.47 -32.25 -7.42
CA GLY A 8 33.50 -33.61 -7.96
C GLY A 8 32.10 -34.19 -8.10
N SER A 9 31.80 -34.66 -9.31
CA SER A 9 30.71 -35.55 -9.71
C SER A 9 30.48 -36.70 -8.73
N ARG A 10 29.23 -36.91 -8.29
CA ARG A 10 28.75 -38.20 -7.79
C ARG A 10 27.43 -38.57 -8.46
N ASP A 11 27.52 -39.65 -9.22
CA ASP A 11 26.40 -40.38 -9.82
C ASP A 11 25.42 -40.88 -8.77
N GLY A 12 24.16 -40.98 -9.18
CA GLY A 12 23.05 -41.43 -8.36
C GLY A 12 23.13 -42.90 -7.97
N THR A 13 22.53 -43.22 -6.82
CA THR A 13 21.55 -44.30 -6.62
C THR A 13 21.15 -44.36 -5.15
N ASP A 14 19.85 -44.52 -4.94
CA ASP A 14 19.20 -45.24 -3.84
C ASP A 14 18.81 -44.51 -2.54
N GLY A 15 17.60 -44.85 -2.08
CA GLY A 15 17.20 -44.78 -0.68
C GLY A 15 16.24 -43.64 -0.28
N GLY A 16 14.95 -43.77 -0.61
CA GLY A 16 13.89 -43.05 0.10
C GLY A 16 13.96 -43.32 1.61
N ARG A 17 14.23 -42.27 2.40
CA ARG A 17 14.24 -42.35 3.88
C ARG A 17 12.93 -41.77 4.41
N ARG A 18 12.01 -42.68 4.76
CA ARG A 18 10.96 -42.43 5.76
C ARG A 18 11.63 -42.12 7.10
N VAL A 19 11.25 -41.02 7.74
CA VAL A 19 11.66 -40.72 9.13
C VAL A 19 10.63 -41.37 10.08
N PRO A 20 11.06 -42.15 11.10
CA PRO A 20 10.17 -42.76 12.09
C PRO A 20 9.80 -41.79 13.22
N GLY A 21 8.63 -42.02 13.82
CA GLY A 21 7.97 -41.09 14.74
C GLY A 21 8.32 -41.17 16.23
N HIS A 22 7.43 -40.50 16.99
CA HIS A 22 7.32 -40.30 18.44
C HIS A 22 8.03 -39.08 19.04
N VAL A 23 7.31 -37.95 19.04
CA VAL A 23 7.39 -36.93 20.10
C VAL A 23 5.96 -36.56 20.50
N LEU A 24 5.39 -37.34 21.42
CA LEU A 24 4.12 -37.03 22.09
C LEU A 24 4.35 -37.23 23.59
N ASP A 25 4.68 -36.14 24.29
CA ASP A 25 4.23 -35.95 25.67
C ASP A 25 4.43 -34.49 26.13
N SER A 26 3.40 -33.67 25.95
CA SER A 26 3.09 -32.60 26.90
C SER A 26 1.60 -32.21 26.83
N ARG A 27 1.00 -32.15 28.01
CA ARG A 27 -0.40 -31.86 28.39
C ARG A 27 -1.23 -31.10 27.34
N ALA A 28 -2.28 -31.76 26.81
CA ALA A 28 -3.55 -31.26 26.24
C ALA A 28 -3.61 -29.99 25.33
N GLY A 29 -2.48 -29.33 25.00
CA GLY A 29 -2.39 -28.16 24.13
C GLY A 29 -1.23 -28.21 23.12
N GLY A 30 -0.50 -29.34 23.05
CA GLY A 30 0.77 -29.44 22.33
C GLY A 30 0.70 -29.32 20.81
N VAL A 31 -0.36 -29.83 20.16
CA VAL A 31 -0.43 -29.86 18.68
C VAL A 31 -0.81 -28.49 18.10
N HIS A 32 -1.79 -27.81 18.70
CA HIS A 32 -2.19 -26.47 18.28
C HIS A 32 -1.13 -25.41 18.60
N SER A 33 -0.38 -25.56 19.69
CA SER A 33 0.73 -24.66 20.00
C SER A 33 1.84 -24.72 18.94
N ALA A 34 2.03 -25.84 18.25
CA ALA A 34 2.99 -25.97 17.14
C ALA A 34 2.57 -25.20 15.88
N LEU A 35 1.31 -24.75 15.80
CA LEU A 35 0.77 -23.91 14.74
C LEU A 35 0.81 -22.41 15.08
N VAL A 36 1.19 -22.03 16.29
CA VAL A 36 1.44 -20.63 16.65
C VAL A 36 2.88 -20.29 16.24
N PRO A 37 3.14 -19.19 15.50
CA PRO A 37 4.51 -18.81 15.16
C PRO A 37 5.36 -18.61 16.44
N PRO A 38 6.60 -19.13 16.47
CA PRO A 38 7.38 -19.67 15.35
C PRO A 38 7.35 -21.20 15.21
N GLY A 39 6.25 -21.87 15.55
CA GLY A 39 6.19 -23.32 15.57
C GLY A 39 6.63 -23.99 14.25
N ALA A 40 7.40 -25.08 14.35
CA ALA A 40 7.94 -25.76 13.17
C ALA A 40 6.83 -26.27 12.23
N LEU A 41 5.71 -26.76 12.78
CA LEU A 41 4.56 -27.17 11.97
C LEU A 41 3.93 -25.99 11.25
N HIS A 42 3.80 -24.84 11.92
CA HIS A 42 3.34 -23.60 11.30
C HIS A 42 4.18 -23.22 10.07
N GLN A 43 5.51 -23.25 10.18
CA GLN A 43 6.43 -22.91 9.10
C GLN A 43 6.29 -23.88 7.91
N ARG A 44 6.19 -25.19 8.19
CA ARG A 44 6.00 -26.23 7.16
C ARG A 44 4.69 -26.05 6.39
N VAL A 45 3.59 -25.80 7.09
CA VAL A 45 2.28 -25.54 6.46
C VAL A 45 2.35 -24.26 5.62
N THR A 46 2.90 -23.18 6.17
CA THR A 46 3.03 -21.90 5.45
C THR A 46 3.90 -22.04 4.19
N ALA A 47 4.99 -22.82 4.25
CA ALA A 47 5.83 -23.12 3.10
C ALA A 47 5.11 -23.95 2.02
N ALA A 48 4.36 -24.99 2.43
CA ALA A 48 3.55 -25.80 1.51
C ALA A 48 2.47 -24.94 0.82
N LEU A 49 1.77 -24.09 1.58
CA LEU A 49 0.79 -23.15 1.04
C LEU A 49 1.42 -22.16 0.06
N ALA A 50 2.55 -21.55 0.41
CA ALA A 50 3.27 -20.63 -0.48
C ALA A 50 3.67 -21.28 -1.82
N ASN A 51 4.01 -22.57 -1.80
CA ASN A 51 4.37 -23.38 -2.97
C ASN A 51 3.18 -24.03 -3.68
N TRP A 52 1.94 -23.75 -3.26
CA TRP A 52 0.72 -24.38 -3.80
C TRP A 52 0.72 -25.91 -3.70
N GLN A 53 1.44 -26.47 -2.73
CA GLN A 53 1.41 -27.88 -2.37
C GLN A 53 0.22 -28.14 -1.45
N LEU A 54 -0.99 -28.03 -2.02
CA LEU A 54 -2.23 -28.02 -1.23
C LEU A 54 -2.49 -29.38 -0.55
N ASP A 55 -2.14 -30.49 -1.21
CA ASP A 55 -2.28 -31.84 -0.62
C ASP A 55 -1.33 -32.03 0.58
N ASP A 56 -0.07 -31.58 0.47
CA ASP A 56 0.90 -31.65 1.58
C ASP A 56 0.46 -30.76 2.75
N ALA A 57 -0.03 -29.55 2.47
CA ALA A 57 -0.55 -28.65 3.49
C ALA A 57 -1.77 -29.26 4.21
N GLU A 58 -2.64 -29.94 3.48
CA GLU A 58 -3.80 -30.65 4.02
C GLU A 58 -3.37 -31.82 4.92
N GLU A 59 -2.42 -32.65 4.47
CA GLU A 59 -1.87 -33.75 5.27
C GLU A 59 -1.23 -33.24 6.58
N LEU A 60 -0.48 -32.14 6.51
CA LEU A 60 0.13 -31.50 7.69
C LEU A 60 -0.93 -30.95 8.67
N LEU A 61 -2.06 -30.46 8.17
CA LEU A 61 -3.16 -29.92 8.99
C LEU A 61 -4.10 -31.02 9.51
N ALA A 62 -4.23 -32.15 8.82
CA ALA A 62 -5.07 -33.28 9.25
C ALA A 62 -4.61 -33.89 10.58
N GLY A 63 -3.29 -33.87 10.86
CA GLY A 63 -2.73 -34.34 12.14
C GLY A 63 -3.16 -33.55 13.38
N VAL A 64 -3.86 -32.43 13.20
CA VAL A 64 -4.30 -31.47 14.22
C VAL A 64 -5.76 -31.71 14.64
N GLU A 65 -6.50 -32.54 13.91
CA GLU A 65 -7.92 -32.82 14.12
C GLU A 65 -8.17 -33.78 15.30
N ARG A 66 -8.49 -33.24 16.47
CA ARG A 66 -9.20 -34.00 17.52
C ARG A 66 -10.38 -33.29 18.18
N ASP A 67 -10.63 -32.00 17.90
CA ASP A 67 -11.83 -31.31 18.37
C ASP A 67 -12.68 -30.81 17.17
N PRO A 68 -13.95 -31.25 17.04
CA PRO A 68 -14.82 -30.76 16.00
C PRO A 68 -15.01 -29.24 16.11
N SER A 69 -15.10 -28.57 14.95
CA SER A 69 -15.56 -27.18 14.86
C SER A 69 -16.91 -27.05 15.58
N PRO A 70 -17.14 -26.04 16.44
CA PRO A 70 -18.43 -25.84 17.10
C PRO A 70 -19.60 -25.69 16.12
N TYR A 71 -19.32 -25.50 14.83
CA TYR A 71 -20.32 -25.39 13.77
C TYR A 71 -20.70 -26.72 13.09
N VAL A 72 -19.99 -27.83 13.36
CA VAL A 72 -20.33 -29.16 12.82
C VAL A 72 -21.35 -29.89 13.70
N ALA A 73 -21.70 -29.34 14.87
CA ALA A 73 -22.62 -29.97 15.82
C ALA A 73 -23.71 -29.02 16.37
N ALA A 74 -24.25 -28.13 15.53
CA ALA A 74 -25.39 -27.29 15.90
C ALA A 74 -26.65 -27.71 15.14
N GLU A 75 -27.36 -28.73 15.66
CA GLU A 75 -28.81 -28.75 15.49
C GLU A 75 -29.41 -27.45 16.06
N PRO A 76 -30.50 -26.92 15.50
CA PRO A 76 -31.11 -25.69 15.99
C PRO A 76 -31.86 -25.97 17.29
N ALA A 77 -31.17 -25.95 18.42
CA ALA A 77 -31.82 -25.90 19.73
C ALA A 77 -32.34 -24.47 19.95
N ALA A 78 -33.64 -24.29 19.71
CA ALA A 78 -34.40 -23.18 20.27
C ALA A 78 -34.26 -23.19 21.80
N ASP A 79 -34.13 -21.99 22.38
CA ASP A 79 -34.02 -21.69 23.81
C ASP A 79 -32.69 -22.04 24.52
N VAL A 80 -31.66 -21.22 24.28
CA VAL A 80 -30.58 -20.98 25.25
C VAL A 80 -30.36 -19.46 25.40
N PRO A 81 -30.28 -18.90 26.61
CA PRO A 81 -30.07 -17.47 26.79
C PRO A 81 -28.68 -17.06 26.29
N ALA A 82 -28.58 -15.88 25.70
CA ALA A 82 -27.31 -15.26 25.30
C ALA A 82 -26.41 -15.06 26.54
N ASP A 83 -25.45 -15.98 26.72
CA ASP A 83 -24.35 -15.83 27.67
C ASP A 83 -23.14 -15.22 26.93
N PRO A 84 -22.69 -13.99 27.25
CA PRO A 84 -21.50 -13.40 26.67
C PRO A 84 -20.18 -14.08 27.11
N ALA A 85 -20.25 -15.18 27.88
CA ALA A 85 -19.10 -15.95 28.36
C ALA A 85 -18.85 -17.29 27.62
N ALA A 86 -19.36 -17.49 26.41
CA ALA A 86 -18.90 -18.59 25.55
C ALA A 86 -17.40 -18.39 25.23
N ALA A 87 -16.54 -19.10 25.94
CA ALA A 87 -15.09 -18.89 25.95
C ALA A 87 -14.51 -18.79 24.53
N PRO A 88 -13.69 -17.77 24.21
CA PRO A 88 -13.02 -17.68 22.93
C PRO A 88 -12.16 -18.94 22.73
N GLY A 89 -12.23 -19.54 21.54
CA GLY A 89 -11.38 -20.69 21.21
C GLY A 89 -9.91 -20.37 21.49
N SER A 90 -9.14 -21.37 21.92
CA SER A 90 -7.71 -21.17 22.22
C SER A 90 -6.99 -20.52 21.02
N LEU A 91 -6.05 -19.60 21.28
CA LEU A 91 -5.29 -18.91 20.24
C LEU A 91 -4.64 -19.90 19.23
N GLY A 92 -4.17 -21.06 19.70
CA GLY A 92 -3.63 -22.11 18.81
C GLY A 92 -4.66 -22.69 17.83
N ARG A 93 -5.95 -22.72 18.19
CA ARG A 93 -7.05 -23.07 17.28
C ARG A 93 -7.28 -21.96 16.25
N ALA A 94 -7.25 -20.70 16.65
CA ALA A 94 -7.39 -19.57 15.73
C ALA A 94 -6.30 -19.55 14.65
N TRP A 95 -5.06 -19.87 15.04
CA TRP A 95 -3.95 -20.05 14.10
C TRP A 95 -4.17 -21.20 13.12
N ALA A 96 -4.64 -22.35 13.60
CA ALA A 96 -4.98 -23.49 12.75
C ALA A 96 -6.11 -23.17 11.76
N ASP A 97 -7.15 -22.50 12.23
CA ASP A 97 -8.31 -22.11 11.41
C ASP A 97 -7.90 -21.11 10.32
N THR A 98 -6.96 -20.20 10.62
CA THR A 98 -6.41 -19.26 9.64
C THR A 98 -5.64 -19.98 8.52
N LEU A 99 -4.79 -20.96 8.87
CA LEU A 99 -4.04 -21.76 7.89
C LEU A 99 -4.98 -22.63 7.02
N ARG A 100 -6.03 -23.21 7.61
CA ARG A 100 -7.06 -23.95 6.88
C ARG A 100 -7.86 -23.05 5.95
N ALA A 101 -8.25 -21.87 6.40
CA ALA A 101 -8.94 -20.90 5.56
C ALA A 101 -8.09 -20.54 4.33
N GLU A 102 -6.79 -20.30 4.51
CA GLU A 102 -5.89 -20.05 3.38
C GLU A 102 -5.80 -21.24 2.42
N LEU A 103 -5.69 -22.48 2.93
CA LEU A 103 -5.73 -23.71 2.13
C LEU A 103 -6.99 -23.79 1.25
N LEU A 104 -8.16 -23.58 1.86
CA LEU A 104 -9.45 -23.65 1.17
C LEU A 104 -9.58 -22.55 0.11
N VAL A 105 -9.14 -21.33 0.40
CA VAL A 105 -9.13 -20.21 -0.56
C VAL A 105 -8.23 -20.52 -1.76
N ARG A 106 -7.06 -21.13 -1.54
CA ARG A 106 -6.20 -21.57 -2.64
C ARG A 106 -6.84 -22.69 -3.46
N ARG A 107 -7.51 -23.68 -2.83
CA ARG A 107 -8.28 -24.73 -3.54
C ARG A 107 -9.41 -24.13 -4.40
N LEU A 108 -10.16 -23.16 -3.88
CA LEU A 108 -11.20 -22.44 -4.63
C LEU A 108 -10.64 -21.77 -5.87
N ARG A 109 -9.47 -21.14 -5.73
CA ARG A 109 -8.80 -20.48 -6.85
C ARG A 109 -8.34 -21.47 -7.92
N VAL A 110 -7.86 -22.65 -7.54
CA VAL A 110 -7.59 -23.75 -8.50
C VAL A 110 -8.87 -24.21 -9.20
N ALA A 111 -10.00 -24.21 -8.50
CA ALA A 111 -11.31 -24.51 -9.06
C ALA A 111 -11.93 -23.37 -9.89
N GLY A 112 -11.25 -22.21 -10.01
CA GLY A 112 -11.72 -21.06 -10.78
C GLY A 112 -12.69 -20.14 -10.05
N PHE A 113 -12.78 -20.20 -8.71
CA PHE A 113 -13.69 -19.39 -7.89
C PHE A 113 -12.96 -18.54 -6.84
N THR A 114 -13.56 -17.42 -6.47
CA THR A 114 -13.15 -16.59 -5.32
C THR A 114 -13.79 -17.10 -4.03
N LEU A 115 -13.36 -16.56 -2.88
CA LEU A 115 -13.95 -16.90 -1.57
C LEU A 115 -15.45 -16.57 -1.46
N VAL A 116 -15.94 -15.58 -2.22
CA VAL A 116 -17.37 -15.20 -2.22
C VAL A 116 -18.16 -16.01 -3.26
N GLY A 117 -17.49 -16.88 -4.03
CA GLY A 117 -18.11 -17.74 -5.02
C GLY A 117 -18.18 -17.17 -6.43
N ASP A 118 -17.58 -16.00 -6.68
CA ASP A 118 -17.50 -15.41 -8.02
C ASP A 118 -16.44 -16.13 -8.88
N PRO A 119 -16.68 -16.35 -10.19
CA PRO A 119 -15.68 -16.93 -11.10
C PRO A 119 -14.47 -16.01 -11.31
N VAL A 120 -13.27 -16.59 -11.46
CA VAL A 120 -11.99 -15.86 -11.48
C VAL A 120 -11.64 -15.28 -12.88
N ASP A 121 -12.09 -15.89 -14.00
CA ASP A 121 -11.66 -15.51 -15.36
C ASP A 121 -12.79 -15.50 -16.44
N THR A 122 -14.01 -15.04 -16.13
CA THR A 122 -15.11 -15.01 -17.12
C THR A 122 -15.20 -13.67 -17.88
N PRO A 123 -15.10 -13.65 -19.23
CA PRO A 123 -15.49 -12.49 -20.02
C PRO A 123 -17.00 -12.22 -19.88
N PRO A 124 -17.46 -10.96 -20.00
CA PRO A 124 -18.83 -10.54 -19.70
C PRO A 124 -19.92 -11.26 -20.52
N GLU A 125 -19.54 -11.93 -21.61
CA GLU A 125 -20.45 -12.67 -22.48
C GLU A 125 -20.65 -14.15 -22.06
N SER A 126 -19.81 -14.69 -21.17
CA SER A 126 -19.92 -16.04 -20.61
C SER A 126 -19.97 -15.99 -19.08
N ALA A 127 -20.92 -15.24 -18.52
CA ALA A 127 -21.12 -15.16 -17.07
C ALA A 127 -21.58 -16.52 -16.53
N GLU A 128 -20.64 -17.39 -16.17
CA GLU A 128 -20.93 -18.52 -15.30
C GLU A 128 -21.55 -17.99 -14.00
N PRO A 129 -22.64 -18.60 -13.50
CA PRO A 129 -23.31 -18.13 -12.29
C PRO A 129 -22.41 -18.26 -11.06
N ALA A 130 -22.47 -17.30 -10.13
CA ALA A 130 -21.75 -17.41 -8.86
C ALA A 130 -22.18 -18.67 -8.08
N LEU A 131 -21.30 -19.20 -7.22
CA LEU A 131 -21.62 -20.33 -6.35
C LEU A 131 -22.74 -19.96 -5.38
N ASP A 132 -23.74 -20.84 -5.22
CA ASP A 132 -24.72 -20.71 -4.16
C ASP A 132 -24.12 -21.18 -2.83
N LEU A 133 -23.57 -20.25 -2.07
CA LEU A 133 -22.98 -20.53 -0.76
C LEU A 133 -24.00 -21.12 0.23
N HIS A 134 -25.30 -20.88 0.06
CA HIS A 134 -26.33 -21.44 0.92
C HIS A 134 -26.59 -22.92 0.63
N ALA A 135 -26.43 -23.37 -0.62
CA ALA A 135 -26.50 -24.78 -0.98
C ALA A 135 -25.35 -25.58 -0.34
N GLY A 136 -24.12 -25.05 -0.35
CA GLY A 136 -22.97 -25.72 0.27
C GLY A 136 -23.06 -25.86 1.80
N VAL A 137 -23.76 -24.94 2.48
CA VAL A 137 -24.02 -25.07 3.93
C VAL A 137 -24.94 -26.25 4.24
N ALA A 138 -25.90 -26.57 3.37
CA ALA A 138 -26.81 -27.70 3.57
C ALA A 138 -26.07 -29.06 3.46
N ASP A 139 -25.19 -29.21 2.47
CA ASP A 139 -24.38 -30.43 2.30
C ASP A 139 -23.39 -30.64 3.47
N LEU A 140 -22.85 -29.54 4.03
CA LEU A 140 -21.98 -29.60 5.20
C LEU A 140 -22.70 -30.13 6.46
N ILE A 141 -24.02 -29.98 6.53
CA ILE A 141 -24.88 -30.40 7.64
C ILE A 141 -25.36 -31.84 7.43
N ASP A 142 -25.71 -32.22 6.21
CA ASP A 142 -26.38 -33.50 5.92
C ASP A 142 -25.41 -34.68 5.69
N GLY A 143 -24.11 -34.45 5.47
CA GLY A 143 -23.08 -35.49 5.47
C GLY A 143 -23.28 -36.61 4.44
N SER A 144 -23.97 -36.33 3.32
CA SER A 144 -24.31 -37.34 2.31
C SER A 144 -23.19 -37.55 1.30
N ASP A 145 -22.59 -38.75 1.32
CA ASP A 145 -21.65 -39.30 0.31
C ASP A 145 -22.35 -39.66 -1.02
N GLU A 146 -23.10 -38.73 -1.64
CA GLU A 146 -23.54 -38.90 -3.05
C GLU A 146 -22.66 -38.04 -3.97
N GLU A 147 -22.39 -38.57 -5.16
CA GLU A 147 -21.45 -38.08 -6.20
C GLU A 147 -21.52 -36.54 -6.34
N SER A 148 -20.69 -35.84 -5.57
CA SER A 148 -20.84 -34.42 -5.26
C SER A 148 -20.56 -33.57 -6.51
N ASP A 149 -21.51 -32.72 -6.88
CA ASP A 149 -21.31 -31.71 -7.92
C ASP A 149 -20.07 -30.87 -7.54
N PRO A 150 -19.03 -30.77 -8.42
CA PRO A 150 -17.82 -30.00 -8.13
C PRO A 150 -18.09 -28.53 -7.76
N ARG A 151 -19.23 -27.96 -8.19
CA ARG A 151 -19.66 -26.61 -7.77
C ARG A 151 -20.23 -26.60 -6.35
N ALA A 152 -20.97 -27.63 -5.95
CA ALA A 152 -21.47 -27.78 -4.57
C ALA A 152 -20.30 -27.98 -3.59
N GLU A 153 -19.30 -28.80 -3.96
CA GLU A 153 -18.07 -28.96 -3.17
C GLU A 153 -17.31 -27.63 -3.02
N SER A 154 -17.21 -26.86 -4.11
CA SER A 154 -16.61 -25.51 -4.07
C SER A 154 -17.41 -24.55 -3.20
N ALA A 155 -18.75 -24.58 -3.25
CA ALA A 155 -19.60 -23.76 -2.39
C ALA A 155 -19.40 -24.10 -0.90
N SER A 156 -19.32 -25.40 -0.56
CA SER A 156 -19.03 -25.89 0.79
C SER A 156 -17.67 -25.44 1.30
N ARG A 157 -16.63 -25.52 0.45
CA ARG A 157 -15.28 -25.03 0.78
C ARG A 157 -15.26 -23.52 1.04
N ALA A 158 -16.00 -22.74 0.23
CA ALA A 158 -16.12 -21.30 0.41
C ALA A 158 -16.85 -20.94 1.72
N ALA A 159 -17.99 -21.60 2.01
CA ALA A 159 -18.73 -21.40 3.25
C ALA A 159 -17.88 -21.74 4.49
N LEU A 160 -17.15 -22.87 4.45
CA LEU A 160 -16.26 -23.29 5.52
C LEU A 160 -15.10 -22.29 5.73
N ALA A 161 -14.46 -21.84 4.66
CA ALA A 161 -13.39 -20.85 4.73
C ALA A 161 -13.87 -19.54 5.38
N ILE A 162 -15.03 -19.02 4.99
CA ILE A 162 -15.65 -17.83 5.59
C ILE A 162 -15.89 -18.02 7.09
N ALA A 163 -16.40 -19.19 7.49
CA ALA A 163 -16.67 -19.51 8.89
C ALA A 163 -15.36 -19.56 9.73
N LEU A 164 -14.32 -20.20 9.19
CA LEU A 164 -13.01 -20.30 9.83
C LEU A 164 -12.35 -18.92 10.02
N VAL A 165 -12.36 -18.08 8.98
CA VAL A 165 -11.84 -16.70 9.06
C VAL A 165 -12.58 -15.91 10.13
N ARG A 166 -13.91 -15.96 10.16
CA ARG A 166 -14.72 -15.23 11.14
C ARG A 166 -14.43 -15.69 12.58
N SER A 167 -14.34 -17.00 12.78
CA SER A 167 -14.01 -17.61 14.08
C SER A 167 -12.62 -17.20 14.55
N ALA A 168 -11.61 -17.31 13.68
CA ALA A 168 -10.23 -16.94 13.99
C ALA A 168 -10.10 -15.45 14.30
N LYS A 169 -10.73 -14.58 13.49
CA LYS A 169 -10.72 -13.13 13.71
C LYS A 169 -11.33 -12.76 15.07
N ALA A 170 -12.48 -13.33 15.41
CA ALA A 170 -13.10 -13.08 16.72
C ALA A 170 -12.20 -13.52 17.89
N ALA A 171 -11.43 -14.61 17.74
CA ALA A 171 -10.49 -15.06 18.76
C ALA A 171 -9.27 -14.13 18.90
N PHE A 172 -8.75 -13.60 17.78
CA PHE A 172 -7.69 -12.58 17.81
C PHE A 172 -8.18 -11.23 18.34
N ASP A 173 -9.41 -10.82 18.03
CA ASP A 173 -9.99 -9.57 18.53
C ASP A 173 -10.33 -9.63 20.03
N ALA A 174 -10.55 -10.84 20.57
CA ALA A 174 -10.78 -11.06 21.99
C ALA A 174 -9.49 -11.08 22.83
N THR A 175 -8.30 -11.08 22.20
CA THR A 175 -7.03 -11.03 22.93
C THR A 175 -6.65 -9.61 23.32
N ASP A 176 -6.05 -9.44 24.50
CA ASP A 176 -5.48 -8.18 24.98
C ASP A 176 -4.03 -7.96 24.49
N ASP A 177 -3.49 -8.87 23.69
CA ASP A 177 -2.13 -8.79 23.13
C ASP A 177 -2.16 -8.20 21.70
N ASP A 178 -1.72 -6.94 21.58
CA ASP A 178 -1.64 -6.22 20.31
C ASP A 178 -0.82 -6.96 19.24
N LEU A 179 0.23 -7.70 19.63
CA LEU A 179 1.05 -8.44 18.69
C LEU A 179 0.31 -9.65 18.13
N GLN A 180 -0.45 -10.37 18.95
CA GLN A 180 -1.28 -11.48 18.48
C GLN A 180 -2.39 -11.00 17.55
N ARG A 181 -3.02 -9.87 17.88
CA ARG A 181 -4.03 -9.26 17.01
C ARG A 181 -3.43 -8.81 15.69
N ALA A 182 -2.28 -8.14 15.71
CA ALA A 182 -1.56 -7.73 14.51
C ALA A 182 -1.18 -8.93 13.62
N ALA A 183 -0.74 -10.03 14.23
CA ALA A 183 -0.37 -11.26 13.53
C ALA A 183 -1.58 -11.90 12.82
N GLY A 184 -2.74 -11.96 13.50
CA GLY A 184 -4.00 -12.41 12.92
C GLY A 184 -4.45 -11.54 11.74
N LEU A 185 -4.44 -10.22 11.90
CA LEU A 185 -4.81 -9.26 10.85
C LEU A 185 -3.88 -9.35 9.62
N ALA A 186 -2.55 -9.47 9.81
CA ALA A 186 -1.60 -9.61 8.71
C ALA A 186 -1.84 -10.88 7.88
N ARG A 187 -2.21 -11.99 8.54
CA ARG A 187 -2.62 -13.23 7.85
C ARG A 187 -3.96 -13.10 7.16
N HIS A 188 -4.91 -12.44 7.79
CA HIS A 188 -6.21 -12.21 7.19
C HIS A 188 -6.09 -11.34 5.92
N ALA A 189 -5.26 -10.29 5.96
CA ALA A 189 -4.95 -9.49 4.78
C ALA A 189 -4.40 -10.33 3.60
N ARG A 190 -3.57 -11.35 3.89
CA ARG A 190 -3.09 -12.32 2.89
C ARG A 190 -4.24 -13.14 2.28
N ILE A 191 -5.15 -13.63 3.11
CA ILE A 191 -6.33 -14.39 2.66
C ILE A 191 -7.25 -13.52 1.78
N GLU A 192 -7.45 -12.27 2.18
CA GLU A 192 -8.23 -11.29 1.42
C GLU A 192 -7.61 -10.99 0.04
N LEU A 193 -6.29 -10.85 -0.02
CA LEU A 193 -5.55 -10.73 -1.28
C LEU A 193 -5.75 -11.93 -2.20
N LEU A 194 -5.63 -13.15 -1.66
CA LEU A 194 -5.85 -14.38 -2.42
C LEU A 194 -7.28 -14.48 -2.95
N SER A 195 -8.23 -13.86 -2.25
CA SER A 195 -9.65 -13.79 -2.59
C SER A 195 -10.02 -12.65 -3.54
N ARG A 196 -9.02 -11.90 -4.08
CA ARG A 196 -9.20 -10.68 -4.91
C ARG A 196 -9.98 -9.55 -4.22
N ARG A 197 -10.06 -9.53 -2.89
CA ARG A 197 -10.69 -8.46 -2.10
C ARG A 197 -9.65 -7.46 -1.62
N ILE A 198 -9.11 -6.69 -2.57
CA ILE A 198 -7.98 -5.78 -2.33
C ILE A 198 -8.30 -4.74 -1.25
N ASP A 199 -9.49 -4.13 -1.27
CA ASP A 199 -9.89 -3.11 -0.29
C ASP A 199 -9.92 -3.69 1.15
N ALA A 200 -10.45 -4.89 1.33
CA ALA A 200 -10.44 -5.58 2.62
C ALA A 200 -9.01 -5.92 3.07
N ALA A 201 -8.18 -6.44 2.16
CA ALA A 201 -6.78 -6.73 2.47
C ALA A 201 -6.01 -5.48 2.92
N MET A 202 -6.28 -4.34 2.27
CA MET A 202 -5.70 -3.05 2.60
C MET A 202 -6.10 -2.57 4.00
N ASP A 203 -7.39 -2.62 4.33
CA ASP A 203 -7.90 -2.21 5.64
C ASP A 203 -7.26 -3.04 6.77
N GLU A 204 -7.21 -4.36 6.60
CA GLU A 204 -6.60 -5.29 7.57
C GLU A 204 -5.09 -5.03 7.69
N ALA A 205 -4.39 -4.73 6.59
CA ALA A 205 -2.97 -4.39 6.60
C ALA A 205 -2.68 -3.06 7.32
N VAL A 206 -3.53 -2.04 7.14
CA VAL A 206 -3.43 -0.74 7.86
C VAL A 206 -3.68 -0.95 9.35
N GLU A 207 -4.66 -1.77 9.72
CA GLU A 207 -4.98 -2.08 11.10
C GLU A 207 -3.83 -2.86 11.77
N ALA A 208 -3.33 -3.92 11.13
CA ALA A 208 -2.16 -4.67 11.59
C ALA A 208 -0.95 -3.76 11.79
N ALA A 209 -0.65 -2.91 10.80
CA ALA A 209 0.42 -1.93 10.85
C ALA A 209 0.30 -0.98 12.06
N SER A 210 -0.93 -0.64 12.47
CA SER A 210 -1.17 0.30 13.56
C SER A 210 -0.91 -0.28 14.95
N LEU A 211 -1.01 -1.60 15.10
CA LEU A 211 -0.74 -2.34 16.33
C LEU A 211 0.75 -2.68 16.50
N LEU A 212 1.53 -2.64 15.42
CA LEU A 212 2.95 -3.00 15.43
C LEU A 212 3.84 -1.85 15.92
N ASP A 213 3.85 -1.62 17.23
CA ASP A 213 4.71 -0.61 17.86
C ASP A 213 6.22 -0.93 17.69
N PRO A 214 7.06 0.03 17.25
CA PRO A 214 8.51 -0.13 17.26
C PRO A 214 9.12 -0.49 18.63
N ALA A 215 8.43 -0.20 19.74
CA ALA A 215 8.85 -0.55 21.09
C ALA A 215 8.48 -1.99 21.50
N LEU A 216 7.75 -2.74 20.67
CA LEU A 216 7.44 -4.14 20.95
C LEU A 216 8.74 -4.95 21.15
N PRO A 217 8.81 -5.82 22.17
CA PRO A 217 9.99 -6.63 22.38
C PRO A 217 10.18 -7.56 21.18
N PRO A 218 11.38 -7.63 20.57
CA PRO A 218 11.66 -8.54 19.48
C PRO A 218 11.51 -9.97 19.97
N SER A 219 10.72 -10.70 19.20
CA SER A 219 10.28 -12.06 19.40
C SER A 219 10.12 -12.70 18.03
N SER A 220 10.10 -14.03 17.98
CA SER A 220 9.91 -14.74 16.72
C SER A 220 8.55 -14.44 16.05
N LEU A 221 7.50 -14.21 16.87
CA LEU A 221 6.18 -13.79 16.39
C LEU A 221 6.22 -12.39 15.74
N LEU A 222 6.97 -11.44 16.33
CA LEU A 222 7.15 -10.11 15.74
C LEU A 222 7.87 -10.18 14.39
N VAL A 223 8.92 -11.01 14.30
CA VAL A 223 9.66 -11.22 13.05
C VAL A 223 8.76 -11.77 11.95
N ASP A 224 7.98 -12.82 12.24
CA ASP A 224 7.03 -13.43 11.29
C ASP A 224 5.93 -12.45 10.87
N THR A 225 5.38 -11.71 11.83
CA THR A 225 4.28 -10.75 11.57
C THR A 225 4.74 -9.61 10.67
N LEU A 226 5.89 -9.00 10.97
CA LEU A 226 6.47 -7.94 10.15
C LEU A 226 6.79 -8.44 8.73
N GLY A 227 7.33 -9.65 8.59
CA GLY A 227 7.64 -10.25 7.30
C GLY A 227 6.39 -10.61 6.49
N THR A 228 5.35 -11.13 7.14
CA THR A 228 4.05 -11.43 6.52
C THR A 228 3.41 -10.15 6.00
N LEU A 229 3.36 -9.10 6.83
CA LEU A 229 2.83 -7.79 6.45
C LEU A 229 3.64 -7.18 5.31
N ALA A 230 4.98 -7.26 5.34
CA ALA A 230 5.82 -6.79 4.25
C ALA A 230 5.52 -7.51 2.93
N GLY A 231 5.33 -8.83 2.96
CA GLY A 231 4.92 -9.60 1.79
C GLY A 231 3.55 -9.19 1.25
N VAL A 232 2.57 -8.95 2.13
CA VAL A 232 1.23 -8.47 1.76
C VAL A 232 1.33 -7.09 1.09
N LEU A 233 2.08 -6.16 1.69
CA LEU A 233 2.31 -4.83 1.14
C LEU A 233 3.03 -4.87 -0.20
N ALA A 234 3.98 -5.80 -0.40
CA ALA A 234 4.65 -5.97 -1.67
C ALA A 234 3.70 -6.51 -2.76
N ASP A 235 2.82 -7.45 -2.42
CA ASP A 235 1.79 -7.94 -3.34
C ASP A 235 0.71 -6.88 -3.68
N LEU A 236 0.53 -5.90 -2.78
CA LEU A 236 -0.27 -4.67 -2.98
C LEU A 236 0.50 -3.56 -3.72
N GLU A 237 1.71 -3.83 -4.21
CA GLU A 237 2.57 -2.85 -4.89
C GLU A 237 2.94 -1.64 -4.01
N LEU A 238 2.91 -1.77 -2.68
CA LEU A 238 3.33 -0.72 -1.75
C LEU A 238 4.81 -0.90 -1.36
N MET A 239 5.68 -1.00 -2.38
CA MET A 239 7.10 -1.39 -2.22
C MET A 239 7.88 -0.57 -1.17
N PRO A 240 7.76 0.77 -1.08
CA PRO A 240 8.45 1.53 -0.03
C PRO A 240 8.03 1.12 1.38
N LEU A 241 6.75 0.84 1.61
CA LEU A 241 6.24 0.35 2.90
C LEU A 241 6.68 -1.11 3.13
N ALA A 242 6.61 -1.96 2.11
CA ALA A 242 7.09 -3.34 2.21
C ALA A 242 8.56 -3.41 2.64
N LEU A 243 9.42 -2.57 2.07
CA LEU A 243 10.83 -2.46 2.45
C LEU A 243 11.02 -1.98 3.89
N ASP A 244 10.24 -1.01 4.36
CA ASP A 244 10.29 -0.51 5.74
C ASP A 244 9.95 -1.63 6.75
N TYR A 245 8.84 -2.33 6.52
CA TYR A 245 8.41 -3.44 7.38
C TYR A 245 9.35 -4.64 7.31
N GLN A 246 9.90 -4.97 6.14
CA GLN A 246 10.88 -6.06 6.02
C GLN A 246 12.21 -5.71 6.68
N ARG A 247 12.63 -4.44 6.64
CA ARG A 247 13.82 -3.97 7.37
C ARG A 247 13.63 -4.09 8.87
N ARG A 248 12.46 -3.66 9.37
CA ARG A 248 12.08 -3.84 10.79
C ARG A 248 12.05 -5.33 11.18
N SER A 249 11.56 -6.21 10.30
CA SER A 249 11.59 -7.67 10.52
C SER A 249 13.03 -8.18 10.70
N HIS A 250 13.95 -7.74 9.83
CA HIS A 250 15.36 -8.12 9.91
C HIS A 250 16.06 -7.57 11.16
N GLU A 251 15.82 -6.31 11.51
CA GLU A 251 16.35 -5.70 12.75
C GLU A 251 15.81 -6.40 14.01
N ALA A 252 14.52 -6.74 14.03
CA ALA A 252 13.90 -7.51 15.10
C ALA A 252 14.52 -8.92 15.20
N ALA A 253 14.84 -9.58 14.08
CA ALA A 253 15.50 -10.87 14.07
C ALA A 253 16.91 -10.80 14.68
N ILE A 254 17.70 -9.79 14.32
CA ILE A 254 19.04 -9.56 14.91
C ILE A 254 18.92 -9.31 16.41
N ALA A 255 17.98 -8.46 16.83
CA ALA A 255 17.79 -8.12 18.24
C ALA A 255 17.25 -9.29 19.07
N ALA A 256 16.44 -10.16 18.49
CA ALA A 256 15.97 -11.40 19.11
C ALA A 256 17.09 -12.45 19.19
N ALA A 257 17.92 -12.58 18.15
CA ALA A 257 19.07 -13.50 18.16
C ALA A 257 20.10 -13.17 19.26
N ALA A 258 20.22 -11.90 19.65
CA ALA A 258 21.07 -11.47 20.75
C ALA A 258 20.54 -11.86 22.15
N ARG A 259 19.28 -12.33 22.26
CA ARG A 259 18.64 -12.70 23.52
C ARG A 259 18.41 -14.21 23.62
N PRO A 260 18.98 -14.89 24.62
CA PRO A 260 18.73 -16.31 24.84
C PRO A 260 17.22 -16.61 24.97
N GLY A 261 16.72 -17.58 24.20
CA GLY A 261 15.32 -18.04 24.25
C GLY A 261 14.28 -17.16 23.53
N ALA A 262 14.65 -15.99 22.98
CA ALA A 262 13.70 -15.08 22.33
C ALA A 262 13.16 -15.59 20.97
N LEU A 263 13.86 -16.52 20.33
CA LEU A 263 13.49 -17.12 19.04
C LEU A 263 12.96 -18.56 19.14
N GLY A 264 12.88 -19.14 20.35
CA GLY A 264 12.51 -20.54 20.60
C GLY A 264 13.71 -21.41 21.00
N GLU A 265 13.46 -22.63 21.48
CA GLU A 265 14.49 -23.66 21.74
C GLU A 265 14.73 -24.50 20.48
N GLU A 266 15.99 -24.91 20.24
CA GLU A 266 16.39 -25.85 19.19
C GLU A 266 15.63 -27.17 19.36
N GLY A 267 14.64 -27.43 18.50
CA GLY A 267 14.07 -28.77 18.36
C GLY A 267 15.10 -29.69 17.71
N ASP A 268 15.23 -30.93 18.20
CA ASP A 268 16.15 -31.94 17.66
C ASP A 268 16.00 -32.09 16.13
N GLY A 269 16.89 -31.46 15.37
CA GLY A 269 17.03 -31.64 13.92
C GLY A 269 16.26 -30.68 13.00
N ASP A 270 15.44 -29.75 13.51
CA ASP A 270 14.74 -28.75 12.69
C ASP A 270 15.41 -27.37 12.86
N PHE A 271 15.90 -26.78 11.76
CA PHE A 271 16.45 -25.40 11.73
C PHE A 271 15.41 -24.30 12.08
N ALA A 272 14.17 -24.69 12.41
CA ALA A 272 13.08 -23.80 12.78
C ALA A 272 13.36 -23.17 14.16
N GLY A 273 13.71 -21.89 14.16
CA GLY A 273 14.02 -21.14 15.39
C GLY A 273 15.52 -20.95 15.67
N ASP A 274 16.40 -21.54 14.85
CA ASP A 274 17.84 -21.24 14.90
C ASP A 274 18.04 -19.73 14.64
N PRO A 275 18.59 -18.97 15.61
CA PRO A 275 18.82 -17.54 15.46
C PRO A 275 19.58 -17.15 14.19
N VAL A 276 20.55 -17.97 13.79
CA VAL A 276 21.39 -17.74 12.60
C VAL A 276 20.54 -17.88 11.33
N VAL A 277 19.73 -18.93 11.25
CA VAL A 277 18.86 -19.19 10.09
C VAL A 277 17.75 -18.14 9.97
N VAL A 278 17.17 -17.69 11.10
CA VAL A 278 16.14 -16.64 11.10
C VAL A 278 16.72 -15.30 10.62
N VAL A 279 17.90 -14.92 11.10
CA VAL A 279 18.59 -13.69 10.65
C VAL A 279 18.93 -13.77 9.16
N ALA A 280 19.48 -14.90 8.69
CA ALA A 280 19.81 -15.09 7.28
C ALA A 280 18.56 -15.09 6.38
N THR A 281 17.46 -15.68 6.84
CA THR A 281 16.18 -15.72 6.10
C THR A 281 15.59 -14.33 5.94
N THR A 282 15.56 -13.53 7.02
CA THR A 282 15.05 -12.14 6.97
C THR A 282 15.95 -11.23 6.13
N ALA A 283 17.27 -11.42 6.17
CA ALA A 283 18.22 -10.73 5.30
C ALA A 283 17.96 -11.05 3.82
N THR A 284 17.77 -12.33 3.50
CA THR A 284 17.50 -12.80 2.13
C THR A 284 16.20 -12.19 1.58
N ARG A 285 15.11 -12.22 2.36
CA ARG A 285 13.83 -11.59 1.98
C ARG A 285 13.94 -10.07 1.81
N LEU A 286 14.72 -9.39 2.65
CA LEU A 286 14.98 -7.96 2.48
C LEU A 286 15.78 -7.69 1.19
N GLY A 287 16.79 -8.53 0.92
CA GLY A 287 17.58 -8.45 -0.30
C GLY A 287 16.75 -8.68 -1.56
N GLU A 288 15.79 -9.62 -1.53
CA GLU A 288 14.84 -9.86 -2.62
C GLU A 288 13.99 -8.62 -2.93
N LEU A 289 13.38 -7.99 -1.91
CA LEU A 289 12.61 -6.75 -2.12
C LEU A 289 13.47 -5.60 -2.63
N CYS A 290 14.72 -5.49 -2.16
CA CYS A 290 15.68 -4.51 -2.67
C CYS A 290 15.99 -4.76 -4.16
N ALA A 291 16.23 -6.02 -4.55
CA ALA A 291 16.48 -6.36 -5.95
C ALA A 291 15.25 -6.09 -6.83
N GLU A 292 14.04 -6.39 -6.35
CA GLU A 292 12.80 -6.05 -7.06
C GLU A 292 12.61 -4.56 -7.27
N LEU A 293 12.81 -3.74 -6.23
CA LEU A 293 12.75 -2.29 -6.38
C LEU A 293 13.83 -1.79 -7.35
N GLY A 294 15.04 -2.38 -7.29
CA GLY A 294 16.11 -2.09 -8.23
C GLY A 294 15.71 -2.36 -9.68
N GLU A 295 15.05 -3.49 -9.95
CA GLU A 295 14.53 -3.79 -11.30
C GLU A 295 13.46 -2.78 -11.72
N GLY A 296 12.51 -2.46 -10.84
CA GLY A 296 11.51 -1.42 -11.11
C GLY A 296 12.12 -0.04 -11.44
N LEU A 297 13.23 0.32 -10.79
CA LEU A 297 13.95 1.57 -11.09
C LEU A 297 14.75 1.50 -12.39
N LEU A 298 15.34 0.35 -12.75
CA LEU A 298 15.94 0.17 -14.07
C LEU A 298 14.89 0.31 -15.17
N ASP A 299 13.72 -0.25 -14.89
CA ASP A 299 12.54 -0.24 -15.72
C ASP A 299 11.97 1.16 -15.96
N ASP A 300 12.04 2.02 -14.95
CA ASP A 300 11.68 3.45 -15.01
C ASP A 300 12.79 4.32 -15.66
N GLY A 301 13.89 3.71 -16.10
CA GLY A 301 15.03 4.43 -16.71
C GLY A 301 15.88 5.19 -15.69
N ALA A 302 15.88 4.79 -14.43
CA ALA A 302 16.61 5.41 -13.32
C ALA A 302 17.76 4.50 -12.78
N PRO A 303 18.80 4.18 -13.59
CA PRO A 303 19.85 3.24 -13.19
C PRO A 303 20.71 3.73 -12.02
N GLU A 304 20.88 5.05 -11.89
CA GLU A 304 21.59 5.66 -10.75
C GLU A 304 20.84 5.43 -9.44
N SER A 305 19.50 5.47 -9.47
CA SER A 305 18.64 5.19 -8.32
C SER A 305 18.53 3.69 -8.04
N ALA A 306 18.63 2.83 -9.06
CA ALA A 306 18.57 1.37 -8.90
C ALA A 306 19.83 0.79 -8.23
N THR A 307 21.01 1.34 -8.54
CA THR A 307 22.32 0.80 -8.11
C THR A 307 22.45 0.62 -6.59
N PRO A 308 22.06 1.58 -5.73
CA PRO A 308 22.08 1.40 -4.28
C PRO A 308 21.25 0.22 -3.78
N HIS A 309 20.10 -0.06 -4.41
CA HIS A 309 19.23 -1.15 -4.01
C HIS A 309 19.83 -2.52 -4.36
N PHE A 310 20.45 -2.66 -5.52
CA PHE A 310 21.19 -3.89 -5.86
C PHE A 310 22.44 -4.08 -4.99
N ALA A 311 23.15 -3.01 -4.67
CA ALA A 311 24.29 -3.07 -3.76
C ALA A 311 23.87 -3.54 -2.36
N GLU A 312 22.72 -3.07 -1.88
CA GLU A 312 22.11 -3.52 -0.63
C GLU A 312 21.69 -4.98 -0.68
N ALA A 313 21.02 -5.39 -1.76
CA ALA A 313 20.64 -6.78 -1.98
C ALA A 313 21.85 -7.72 -1.99
N ARG A 314 22.94 -7.34 -2.64
CA ARG A 314 24.20 -8.10 -2.64
C ARG A 314 24.74 -8.27 -1.22
N ARG A 315 24.87 -7.16 -0.48
CA ARG A 315 25.41 -7.16 0.89
C ARG A 315 24.61 -8.06 1.83
N LEU A 316 23.28 -8.01 1.75
CA LEU A 316 22.38 -8.84 2.55
C LEU A 316 22.48 -10.32 2.18
N ALA A 317 22.56 -10.63 0.88
CA ALA A 317 22.69 -12.01 0.41
C ALA A 317 24.07 -12.61 0.74
N GLU A 318 25.16 -11.85 0.60
CA GLU A 318 26.51 -12.26 1.03
C GLU A 318 26.52 -12.56 2.53
N HIS A 319 25.94 -11.67 3.35
CA HIS A 319 25.84 -11.88 4.79
C HIS A 319 25.04 -13.14 5.13
N ALA A 320 23.91 -13.39 4.46
CA ALA A 320 23.12 -14.60 4.65
C ALA A 320 23.92 -15.87 4.27
N LEU A 321 24.67 -15.83 3.17
CA LEU A 321 25.51 -16.95 2.72
C LEU A 321 26.70 -17.24 3.65
N GLU A 322 27.24 -16.22 4.31
CA GLU A 322 28.29 -16.38 5.33
C GLU A 322 27.77 -17.05 6.61
N LEU A 323 26.50 -16.79 6.96
CA LEU A 323 25.86 -17.31 8.16
C LEU A 323 25.33 -18.75 7.99
N LEU A 324 24.79 -19.08 6.81
CA LEU A 324 24.07 -20.33 6.60
C LEU A 324 25.02 -21.54 6.49
N PRO A 325 24.82 -22.61 7.29
CA PRO A 325 25.60 -23.83 7.13
C PRO A 325 25.31 -24.55 5.80
N PRO A 326 26.19 -25.47 5.36
CA PRO A 326 25.89 -26.38 4.27
C PRO A 326 24.60 -27.13 4.58
N ASP A 327 23.67 -27.18 3.63
CA ASP A 327 22.34 -27.82 3.75
C ASP A 327 21.28 -27.04 4.55
N ALA A 328 21.56 -25.80 4.98
CA ALA A 328 20.56 -24.96 5.65
C ALA A 328 19.38 -24.59 4.72
N PRO A 329 18.13 -24.57 5.23
CA PRO A 329 17.01 -24.01 4.49
C PRO A 329 17.27 -22.53 4.19
N GLY A 330 16.94 -22.09 2.96
CA GLY A 330 17.18 -20.72 2.52
C GLY A 330 18.55 -20.45 1.88
N LEU A 331 19.51 -21.38 1.94
CA LEU A 331 20.82 -21.23 1.28
C LEU A 331 20.66 -20.95 -0.23
N VAL A 332 19.81 -21.72 -0.89
CA VAL A 332 19.54 -21.57 -2.33
C VAL A 332 18.83 -20.25 -2.63
N ALA A 333 17.94 -19.80 -1.75
CA ALA A 333 17.27 -18.51 -1.87
C ALA A 333 18.28 -17.35 -1.81
N ALA A 334 19.20 -17.39 -0.83
CA ALA A 334 20.27 -16.42 -0.72
C ALA A 334 21.19 -16.40 -1.96
N GLN A 335 21.48 -17.58 -2.55
CA GLN A 335 22.26 -17.67 -3.80
C GLN A 335 21.53 -17.05 -4.99
N VAL A 336 20.21 -17.20 -5.09
CA VAL A 336 19.41 -16.58 -6.15
C VAL A 336 19.38 -15.07 -6.00
N VAL A 337 19.14 -14.54 -4.79
CA VAL A 337 19.16 -13.09 -4.52
C VAL A 337 20.54 -12.50 -4.79
N HIS A 338 21.61 -13.19 -4.39
CA HIS A 338 22.98 -12.77 -4.70
C HIS A 338 23.22 -12.71 -6.21
N GLY A 339 22.85 -13.75 -6.96
CA GLY A 339 22.96 -13.78 -8.41
C GLY A 339 22.15 -12.66 -9.08
N TRP A 340 20.93 -12.41 -8.61
CA TRP A 340 20.09 -11.32 -9.09
C TRP A 340 20.72 -9.95 -8.83
N ALA A 341 21.24 -9.70 -7.63
CA ALA A 341 21.93 -8.45 -7.31
C ALA A 341 23.13 -8.21 -8.22
N LEU A 342 23.94 -9.23 -8.51
CA LEU A 342 25.04 -9.14 -9.47
C LEU A 342 24.55 -8.79 -10.89
N VAL A 343 23.43 -9.37 -11.32
CA VAL A 343 22.82 -9.08 -12.63
C VAL A 343 22.34 -7.62 -12.70
N GLY A 344 21.80 -7.06 -11.61
CA GLY A 344 21.44 -5.64 -11.52
C GLY A 344 22.64 -4.69 -11.51
N LEU A 345 23.76 -5.10 -10.93
CA LEU A 345 25.01 -4.34 -10.87
C LEU A 345 25.87 -4.38 -12.16
N GLY A 346 25.41 -5.08 -13.20
CA GLY A 346 26.19 -5.24 -14.44
C GLY A 346 27.19 -6.39 -14.42
N GLU A 347 27.29 -7.14 -13.32
CA GLU A 347 28.25 -8.24 -13.13
C GLU A 347 27.71 -9.59 -13.67
N HIS A 348 27.11 -9.57 -14.87
CA HIS A 348 26.35 -10.70 -15.41
C HIS A 348 27.19 -11.98 -15.51
N ALA A 349 28.45 -11.87 -15.94
CA ALA A 349 29.36 -13.01 -16.10
C ALA A 349 29.66 -13.74 -14.78
N ALA A 350 29.75 -12.98 -13.68
CA ALA A 350 29.93 -13.54 -12.35
C ALA A 350 28.66 -14.25 -11.85
N ALA A 351 27.48 -13.80 -12.28
CA ALA A 351 26.19 -14.34 -11.86
C ALA A 351 25.81 -15.65 -12.56
N THR A 352 26.10 -15.80 -13.87
CA THR A 352 25.60 -16.92 -14.68
C THR A 352 26.01 -18.30 -14.14
N GLY A 353 27.26 -18.46 -13.70
CA GLY A 353 27.78 -19.74 -13.18
C GLY A 353 27.03 -20.21 -11.93
N PRO A 354 26.98 -19.40 -10.86
CA PRO A 354 26.17 -19.66 -9.67
C PRO A 354 24.68 -19.89 -9.98
N LEU A 355 24.06 -19.06 -10.83
CA LEU A 355 22.65 -19.18 -11.17
C LEU A 355 22.32 -20.48 -11.94
N ARG A 356 23.23 -20.97 -12.79
CA ARG A 356 23.08 -22.31 -13.40
C ARG A 356 23.14 -23.42 -12.36
N ALA A 357 23.95 -23.27 -11.31
CA ALA A 357 24.01 -24.24 -10.23
C ALA A 357 22.72 -24.22 -9.40
N THR A 358 22.19 -23.04 -9.06
CA THR A 358 20.94 -22.91 -8.31
C THR A 358 19.77 -23.52 -9.08
N VAL A 359 19.61 -23.22 -10.37
CA VAL A 359 18.56 -23.82 -11.21
C VAL A 359 18.63 -25.34 -11.22
N ARG A 360 19.82 -25.94 -11.28
CA ARG A 360 19.98 -27.41 -11.22
C ARG A 360 19.57 -27.98 -9.86
N ILE A 361 19.94 -27.31 -8.78
CA ILE A 361 19.59 -27.73 -7.42
C ILE A 361 18.08 -27.61 -7.23
N THR A 362 17.47 -26.46 -7.53
CA THR A 362 16.04 -26.23 -7.34
C THR A 362 15.17 -27.11 -8.23
N SER A 363 15.65 -27.46 -9.43
CA SER A 363 14.93 -28.38 -10.32
C SER A 363 14.78 -29.79 -9.73
N ALA A 364 15.69 -30.19 -8.85
CA ALA A 364 15.62 -31.44 -8.10
C ALA A 364 14.78 -31.34 -6.81
N THR A 365 14.40 -30.13 -6.40
CA THR A 365 13.55 -29.88 -5.23
C THR A 365 12.08 -29.71 -5.60
N ALA A 366 11.19 -29.82 -4.62
CA ALA A 366 9.77 -29.55 -4.80
C ALA A 366 9.40 -28.06 -4.73
N ASP A 367 10.38 -27.16 -4.52
CA ASP A 367 10.16 -25.72 -4.38
C ASP A 367 10.07 -25.03 -5.76
N ARG A 368 8.83 -24.81 -6.20
CA ARG A 368 8.52 -24.26 -7.53
C ARG A 368 8.64 -22.75 -7.58
N ALA A 369 8.37 -22.06 -6.48
CA ALA A 369 8.55 -20.61 -6.40
C ALA A 369 10.04 -20.25 -6.49
N GLN A 370 10.88 -20.97 -5.75
CA GLN A 370 12.33 -20.77 -5.79
C GLN A 370 12.91 -21.12 -7.16
N LEU A 371 12.41 -22.18 -7.82
CA LEU A 371 12.79 -22.52 -9.19
C LEU A 371 12.39 -21.41 -10.18
N ALA A 372 11.17 -20.87 -10.10
CA ALA A 372 10.72 -19.78 -10.96
C ALA A 372 11.61 -18.53 -10.79
N SER A 373 11.93 -18.16 -9.56
CA SER A 373 12.84 -17.05 -9.24
C SER A 373 14.25 -17.28 -9.79
N ALA A 374 14.81 -18.49 -9.63
CA ALA A 374 16.12 -18.86 -10.17
C ALA A 374 16.16 -18.82 -11.71
N GLN A 375 15.10 -19.31 -12.37
CA GLN A 375 14.93 -19.28 -13.83
C GLN A 375 14.86 -17.84 -14.35
N LEU A 376 14.10 -16.98 -13.69
CA LEU A 376 13.98 -15.56 -14.03
C LEU A 376 15.33 -14.84 -13.90
N ALA A 377 16.04 -15.02 -12.77
CA ALA A 377 17.34 -14.41 -12.55
C ALA A 377 18.39 -14.86 -13.59
N LEU A 378 18.40 -16.16 -13.93
CA LEU A 378 19.30 -16.69 -14.96
C LEU A 378 18.94 -16.18 -16.36
N GLY A 379 17.65 -16.14 -16.70
CA GLY A 379 17.16 -15.58 -17.96
C GLY A 379 17.58 -14.12 -18.14
N ARG A 380 17.43 -13.30 -17.10
CA ARG A 380 17.93 -11.91 -17.06
C ARG A 380 19.44 -11.82 -17.28
N ALA A 381 20.22 -12.65 -16.59
CA ALA A 381 21.67 -12.67 -16.72
C ALA A 381 22.11 -12.94 -18.16
N LEU A 382 21.48 -13.93 -18.80
CA LEU A 382 21.78 -14.34 -20.17
C LEU A 382 21.32 -13.30 -21.19
N ARG A 383 20.14 -12.70 -21.01
CA ARG A 383 19.65 -11.62 -21.88
C ARG A 383 20.61 -10.43 -21.87
N ARG A 384 21.05 -9.98 -20.68
CA ARG A 384 21.98 -8.85 -20.53
C ARG A 384 23.40 -9.17 -21.03
N GLN A 385 23.76 -10.44 -21.17
CA GLN A 385 25.00 -10.87 -21.86
C GLN A 385 24.88 -10.90 -23.38
N GLY A 386 23.67 -10.82 -23.93
CA GLY A 386 23.39 -11.01 -25.36
C GLY A 386 23.12 -12.46 -25.77
N ASP A 387 23.07 -13.41 -24.82
CA ASP A 387 22.74 -14.81 -25.07
C ASP A 387 21.21 -15.01 -25.13
N LEU A 388 20.59 -14.50 -26.20
CA LEU A 388 19.12 -14.33 -26.25
C LEU A 388 18.32 -15.64 -26.34
N ARG A 389 18.83 -16.69 -27.01
CA ARG A 389 18.08 -17.95 -27.16
C ARG A 389 18.01 -18.73 -25.83
N PRO A 390 19.13 -18.96 -25.10
CA PRO A 390 19.06 -19.53 -23.76
C PRO A 390 18.25 -18.66 -22.79
N ALA A 391 18.32 -17.33 -22.93
CA ALA A 391 17.51 -16.44 -22.12
C ALA A 391 15.99 -16.65 -22.34
N ASP A 392 15.54 -16.76 -23.59
CA ASP A 392 14.14 -17.06 -23.93
C ASP A 392 13.64 -18.35 -23.27
N GLU A 393 14.42 -19.44 -23.34
CA GLU A 393 14.08 -20.73 -22.73
C GLU A 393 13.88 -20.62 -21.20
N HIS A 394 14.80 -19.94 -20.51
CA HIS A 394 14.73 -19.75 -19.06
C HIS A 394 13.59 -18.81 -18.65
N LEU A 395 13.36 -17.74 -19.40
CA LEU A 395 12.28 -16.77 -19.11
C LEU A 395 10.88 -17.37 -19.37
N VAL A 396 10.72 -18.16 -20.43
CA VAL A 396 9.49 -18.92 -20.68
C VAL A 396 9.26 -19.94 -19.55
N SER A 397 10.30 -20.66 -19.11
CA SER A 397 10.18 -21.58 -17.97
C SER A 397 9.76 -20.87 -16.69
N ALA A 398 10.31 -19.67 -16.42
CA ALA A 398 9.92 -18.85 -15.28
C ALA A 398 8.46 -18.41 -15.37
N LEU A 399 8.00 -17.97 -16.55
CA LEU A 399 6.62 -17.57 -16.78
C LEU A 399 5.64 -18.75 -16.58
N THR A 400 5.97 -19.92 -17.11
CA THR A 400 5.14 -21.13 -16.96
C THR A 400 4.99 -21.50 -15.50
N LEU A 401 6.11 -21.63 -14.77
CA LEU A 401 6.09 -21.95 -13.33
C LEU A 401 5.32 -20.89 -12.54
N ALA A 402 5.53 -19.60 -12.82
CA ALA A 402 4.84 -18.53 -12.13
C ALA A 402 3.33 -18.52 -12.42
N THR A 403 2.91 -18.96 -13.60
CA THR A 403 1.49 -19.05 -13.97
C THR A 403 0.84 -20.28 -13.33
N GLU A 404 1.46 -21.45 -13.45
CA GLU A 404 0.96 -22.72 -12.88
C GLU A 404 0.85 -22.66 -11.36
N HIS A 405 1.79 -21.98 -10.70
CA HIS A 405 1.84 -21.87 -9.24
C HIS A 405 1.33 -20.51 -8.73
N GLY A 406 0.55 -19.76 -9.53
CA GLY A 406 -0.11 -18.54 -9.05
C GLY A 406 0.81 -17.53 -8.36
N LEU A 407 1.98 -17.25 -8.94
CA LEU A 407 3.01 -16.34 -8.43
C LEU A 407 2.97 -15.01 -9.20
N PRO A 408 2.07 -14.07 -8.86
CA PRO A 408 1.74 -12.93 -9.71
C PRO A 408 2.92 -11.98 -9.95
N ARG A 409 3.77 -11.73 -8.93
CA ARG A 409 4.95 -10.87 -9.05
C ARG A 409 5.98 -11.45 -10.00
N LEU A 410 6.32 -12.73 -9.85
CA LEU A 410 7.24 -13.43 -10.75
C LEU A 410 6.67 -13.55 -12.16
N ARG A 411 5.36 -13.77 -12.31
CA ARG A 411 4.68 -13.80 -13.61
C ARG A 411 4.84 -12.47 -14.33
N ARG A 412 4.53 -11.34 -13.67
CA ARG A 412 4.72 -10.00 -14.25
C ARG A 412 6.16 -9.75 -14.66
N ALA A 413 7.10 -10.06 -13.77
CA ALA A 413 8.52 -9.89 -14.05
C ALA A 413 8.97 -10.73 -15.26
N ALA A 414 8.50 -11.98 -15.38
CA ALA A 414 8.80 -12.83 -16.53
C ALA A 414 8.16 -12.33 -17.84
N LEU A 415 6.88 -11.92 -17.81
CA LEU A 415 6.19 -11.32 -18.97
C LEU A 415 6.93 -10.08 -19.48
N ARG A 416 7.36 -9.21 -18.56
CA ARG A 416 8.10 -8.00 -18.88
C ARG A 416 9.46 -8.30 -19.49
N GLU A 417 10.22 -9.24 -18.93
CA GLU A 417 11.53 -9.64 -19.48
C GLU A 417 11.41 -10.30 -20.86
N LEU A 418 10.38 -11.13 -21.09
CA LEU A 418 10.11 -11.73 -22.40
C LEU A 418 9.71 -10.67 -23.44
N CYS A 419 8.86 -9.72 -23.05
CA CYS A 419 8.51 -8.57 -23.88
C CYS A 419 9.78 -7.78 -24.27
N THR A 420 10.64 -7.49 -23.30
CA THR A 420 11.89 -6.75 -23.53
C THR A 420 12.85 -7.54 -24.43
N LEU A 421 13.01 -8.84 -24.19
CA LEU A 421 13.86 -9.72 -25.00
C LEU A 421 13.45 -9.73 -26.46
N HIS A 422 12.15 -9.86 -26.76
CA HIS A 422 11.66 -9.87 -28.14
C HIS A 422 11.62 -8.48 -28.77
N ALA A 423 11.45 -7.42 -27.97
CA ALA A 423 11.65 -6.04 -28.43
C ALA A 423 13.11 -5.78 -28.84
N ASP A 424 14.08 -6.24 -28.05
CA ASP A 424 15.52 -6.16 -28.35
C ASP A 424 15.88 -6.88 -29.66
N GLN A 425 15.10 -7.91 -30.03
CA GLN A 425 15.22 -8.67 -31.28
C GLN A 425 14.47 -8.03 -32.47
N ALA A 426 13.73 -6.95 -32.25
CA ALA A 426 12.77 -6.38 -33.21
C ALA A 426 11.69 -7.38 -33.69
N ASP A 427 11.32 -8.35 -32.86
CA ASP A 427 10.23 -9.31 -33.11
C ASP A 427 8.95 -8.85 -32.42
N ALA A 428 8.26 -7.90 -33.06
CA ALA A 428 6.98 -7.38 -32.56
C ALA A 428 5.89 -8.46 -32.45
N GLY A 429 5.95 -9.51 -33.29
CA GLY A 429 4.97 -10.60 -33.30
C GLY A 429 5.03 -11.43 -32.02
N ARG A 430 6.23 -11.69 -31.51
CA ARG A 430 6.41 -12.37 -30.22
C ARG A 430 6.32 -11.44 -29.01
N ALA A 431 6.72 -10.17 -29.14
CA ALA A 431 6.66 -9.22 -28.02
C ALA A 431 5.23 -8.82 -27.63
N LEU A 432 4.34 -8.61 -28.62
CA LEU A 432 3.01 -8.05 -28.39
C LEU A 432 2.12 -8.90 -27.46
N PRO A 433 2.03 -10.23 -27.58
CA PRO A 433 1.23 -11.04 -26.66
C PRO A 433 1.71 -10.96 -25.21
N TYR A 434 3.03 -10.91 -24.98
CA TYR A 434 3.58 -10.74 -23.64
C TYR A 434 3.27 -9.36 -23.07
N LEU A 435 3.35 -8.31 -23.90
CA LEU A 435 2.96 -6.96 -23.50
C LEU A 435 1.47 -6.88 -23.15
N GLN A 436 0.60 -7.49 -23.96
CA GLN A 436 -0.84 -7.52 -23.69
C GLN A 436 -1.15 -8.25 -22.38
N ALA A 437 -0.52 -9.41 -22.14
CA ALA A 437 -0.68 -10.13 -20.89
C ALA A 437 -0.13 -9.33 -19.69
N TYR A 438 1.02 -8.67 -19.85
CA TYR A 438 1.59 -7.81 -18.81
C TYR A 438 0.67 -6.61 -18.50
N LEU A 439 0.14 -5.94 -19.52
CA LEU A 439 -0.76 -4.81 -19.35
C LEU A 439 -2.12 -5.25 -18.78
N SER A 440 -2.65 -6.42 -19.14
CA SER A 440 -3.84 -6.97 -18.50
C SER A 440 -3.61 -7.18 -17.01
N ASP A 441 -2.46 -7.77 -16.66
CA ASP A 441 -2.03 -7.95 -15.28
C ASP A 441 -1.87 -6.57 -14.57
N GLU A 442 -1.38 -5.52 -15.22
CA GLU A 442 -1.25 -4.16 -14.65
C GLU A 442 -2.58 -3.39 -14.56
N LEU A 443 -3.46 -3.49 -15.57
CA LEU A 443 -4.72 -2.75 -15.65
C LEU A 443 -5.74 -3.23 -14.61
N ASP A 444 -5.70 -4.49 -14.21
CA ASP A 444 -6.45 -4.99 -13.04
C ASP A 444 -5.95 -4.39 -11.71
N ARG A 445 -4.87 -3.58 -11.72
CA ARG A 445 -4.17 -3.06 -10.52
C ARG A 445 -4.09 -1.54 -10.42
N VAL A 446 -4.13 -0.81 -11.54
CA VAL A 446 -4.04 0.67 -11.54
C VAL A 446 -5.39 1.30 -11.22
N ASP A 447 -5.80 1.18 -9.96
CA ASP A 447 -6.86 2.02 -9.41
C ASP A 447 -6.27 3.27 -8.75
N GLU A 448 -7.02 4.37 -8.85
CA GLU A 448 -6.91 5.61 -8.07
C GLU A 448 -6.78 5.38 -6.54
N ARG A 449 -7.10 4.16 -6.09
CA ARG A 449 -6.95 3.64 -4.73
C ARG A 449 -5.50 3.70 -4.20
N ARG A 450 -4.47 3.38 -5.00
CA ARG A 450 -3.08 3.25 -4.49
C ARG A 450 -2.55 4.55 -3.85
N THR A 451 -2.82 5.70 -4.47
CA THR A 451 -2.42 7.02 -3.94
C THR A 451 -3.15 7.36 -2.63
N ARG A 452 -4.46 7.09 -2.58
CA ARG A 452 -5.28 7.28 -1.36
C ARG A 452 -4.80 6.40 -0.21
N TRP A 453 -4.34 5.20 -0.50
CA TRP A 453 -3.88 4.25 0.50
C TRP A 453 -2.48 4.57 1.04
N VAL A 454 -1.55 5.03 0.19
CA VAL A 454 -0.28 5.61 0.66
C VAL A 454 -0.56 6.78 1.61
N GLU A 455 -1.54 7.63 1.30
CA GLU A 455 -1.96 8.71 2.18
C GLU A 455 -2.55 8.19 3.51
N LEU A 456 -3.38 7.14 3.48
CA LEU A 456 -3.97 6.54 4.69
C LEU A 456 -2.91 5.89 5.59
N PHE A 457 -1.96 5.13 5.05
CA PHE A 457 -0.81 4.63 5.81
C PHE A 457 0.01 5.77 6.40
N GLY A 458 0.26 6.84 5.64
CA GLY A 458 0.94 8.04 6.10
C GLY A 458 0.20 8.72 7.26
N ARG A 459 -1.11 8.93 7.12
CA ARG A 459 -1.98 9.51 8.16
C ARG A 459 -2.00 8.65 9.42
N ARG A 460 -2.17 7.34 9.28
CA ARG A 460 -2.21 6.39 10.41
C ARG A 460 -0.88 6.34 11.16
N LYS A 461 0.25 6.31 10.43
CA LYS A 461 1.59 6.41 11.02
C LYS A 461 1.76 7.71 11.80
N SER A 462 1.38 8.85 11.21
CA SER A 462 1.46 10.15 11.87
C SER A 462 0.60 10.22 13.14
N LEU A 463 -0.60 9.64 13.13
CA LEU A 463 -1.46 9.55 14.31
C LEU A 463 -0.78 8.76 15.44
N LEU A 464 -0.20 7.60 15.15
CA LEU A 464 0.51 6.79 16.15
C LEU A 464 1.74 7.51 16.70
N GLU A 465 2.49 8.22 15.86
CA GLU A 465 3.59 9.07 16.30
C GLU A 465 3.12 10.18 17.24
N THR A 466 1.98 10.82 16.94
CA THR A 466 1.38 11.82 17.83
C THR A 466 0.87 11.23 19.14
N GLU A 467 0.26 10.05 19.11
CA GLU A 467 -0.18 9.34 20.32
C GLU A 467 1.00 8.90 21.18
N ARG A 468 2.09 8.45 20.57
CA ARG A 468 3.34 8.13 21.28
C ARG A 468 4.00 9.35 21.87
N ALA A 469 4.10 10.44 21.11
CA ALA A 469 4.62 11.70 21.62
C ALA A 469 3.77 12.21 22.78
N ALA A 470 2.44 12.12 22.67
CA ALA A 470 1.52 12.46 23.74
C ALA A 470 1.67 11.51 24.94
N GLY A 471 1.85 10.21 24.74
CA GLY A 471 2.07 9.22 25.79
C GLY A 471 3.41 9.40 26.51
N GLN A 472 4.49 9.70 25.79
CA GLN A 472 5.78 10.05 26.36
C GLN A 472 5.72 11.36 27.14
N LEU A 473 5.08 12.40 26.58
CA LEU A 473 4.83 13.66 27.30
C LEU A 473 3.95 13.43 28.54
N ARG A 474 2.96 12.54 28.47
CA ARG A 474 2.08 12.19 29.59
C ARG A 474 2.86 11.48 30.69
N ARG A 475 3.70 10.50 30.36
CA ARG A 475 4.60 9.83 31.32
C ARG A 475 5.59 10.82 31.93
N GLN A 476 6.24 11.66 31.12
CA GLN A 476 7.14 12.71 31.62
C GLN A 476 6.43 13.77 32.48
N ALA A 477 5.15 14.06 32.20
CA ALA A 477 4.37 15.04 32.95
C ALA A 477 3.85 14.47 34.28
N TYR A 478 3.50 13.17 34.32
CA TYR A 478 2.69 12.58 35.40
C TYR A 478 3.32 11.39 36.13
N GLU A 479 4.47 10.87 35.74
CA GLU A 479 5.18 9.80 36.47
C GLU A 479 6.47 10.31 37.12
N ASP A 480 6.88 9.66 38.21
CA ASP A 480 8.16 9.87 38.89
C ASP A 480 9.24 8.95 38.28
N PRO A 481 10.40 9.49 37.85
CA PRO A 481 11.39 8.72 37.10
C PRO A 481 12.14 7.67 37.92
N LEU A 482 12.08 7.71 39.26
CA LEU A 482 12.80 6.77 40.12
C LEU A 482 11.90 5.62 40.61
N THR A 483 10.64 5.91 40.94
CA THR A 483 9.69 4.90 41.46
C THR A 483 8.66 4.43 40.43
N HIS A 484 8.54 5.11 39.29
CA HIS A 484 7.49 4.92 38.28
C HIS A 484 6.06 5.09 38.80
N LEU A 485 5.90 5.60 40.02
CA LEU A 485 4.60 5.99 40.56
C LEU A 485 4.14 7.29 39.92
N PRO A 486 2.81 7.56 39.89
CA PRO A 486 2.31 8.88 39.58
C PRO A 486 2.96 9.96 40.46
N ASN A 487 3.33 11.08 39.84
CA ASN A 487 4.02 12.17 40.52
C ASN A 487 3.03 13.16 41.14
N ARG A 488 3.58 14.15 41.86
CA ARG A 488 2.81 15.23 42.48
C ARG A 488 1.81 15.92 41.53
N ARG A 489 2.18 16.20 40.28
CA ARG A 489 1.28 16.90 39.34
C ARG A 489 0.04 16.07 39.03
N TYR A 490 0.21 14.75 38.89
CA TYR A 490 -0.89 13.83 38.69
C TYR A 490 -1.82 13.80 39.90
N ALA A 491 -1.25 13.64 41.10
CA ALA A 491 -2.01 13.60 42.35
C ALA A 491 -2.84 14.87 42.57
N GLU A 492 -2.27 16.05 42.29
CA GLU A 492 -2.97 17.33 42.38
C GLU A 492 -4.17 17.40 41.42
N ALA A 493 -3.95 17.06 40.14
CA ALA A 493 -5.01 17.09 39.13
C ALA A 493 -6.13 16.08 39.42
N ARG A 494 -5.79 14.86 39.86
CA ARG A 494 -6.75 13.82 40.20
C ARG A 494 -7.61 14.21 41.40
N LEU A 495 -7.00 14.76 42.44
CA LEU A 495 -7.71 15.20 43.63
C LEU A 495 -8.63 16.39 43.33
N ASP A 496 -8.17 17.38 42.56
CA ASP A 496 -9.01 18.50 42.13
C ASP A 496 -10.23 18.01 41.31
N GLY A 497 -10.05 16.99 40.47
CA GLY A 497 -11.13 16.35 39.71
C GLY A 497 -12.16 15.63 40.60
N LEU A 498 -11.70 14.84 41.59
CA LEU A 498 -12.58 14.13 42.53
C LEU A 498 -13.41 15.11 43.37
N LEU A 499 -12.79 16.17 43.89
CA LEU A 499 -13.47 17.20 44.69
C LEU A 499 -14.49 17.99 43.84
N SER A 500 -14.14 18.32 42.59
CA SER A 500 -15.04 19.03 41.67
C SER A 500 -16.26 18.20 41.27
N ALA A 501 -16.12 16.88 41.19
CA ALA A 501 -17.23 15.95 40.96
C ALA A 501 -18.14 15.78 42.19
N GLY A 502 -17.83 16.44 43.31
CA GLY A 502 -18.58 16.36 44.56
C GLY A 502 -18.32 15.08 45.36
N ALA A 503 -17.26 14.32 45.04
CA ALA A 503 -16.82 13.19 45.84
C ALA A 503 -16.18 13.67 47.16
N ALA A 504 -16.19 12.79 48.17
CA ALA A 504 -15.58 13.04 49.48
C ALA A 504 -14.45 12.01 49.74
N PRO A 505 -13.32 12.08 49.00
CA PRO A 505 -12.26 11.09 49.10
C PRO A 505 -11.54 11.16 50.45
N ALA A 506 -10.95 10.04 50.89
CA ALA A 506 -9.90 10.06 51.90
C ALA A 506 -8.54 10.30 51.25
N LEU A 507 -7.69 11.08 51.92
CA LEU A 507 -6.33 11.39 51.52
C LEU A 507 -5.39 10.94 52.63
N ALA A 508 -4.36 10.17 52.27
CA ALA A 508 -3.27 9.85 53.18
C ALA A 508 -1.96 10.47 52.69
N VAL A 509 -1.24 11.12 53.59
CA VAL A 509 0.12 11.59 53.37
C VAL A 509 1.05 10.68 54.16
N VAL A 510 2.05 10.14 53.49
CA VAL A 510 2.98 9.12 53.99
C VAL A 510 4.39 9.67 53.90
N ASP A 511 5.19 9.45 54.94
CA ASP A 511 6.60 9.83 54.96
C ASP A 511 7.45 8.67 55.48
N VAL A 512 8.59 8.44 54.82
CA VAL A 512 9.58 7.45 55.27
C VAL A 512 10.37 8.02 56.43
N ASP A 513 10.23 7.38 57.59
CA ASP A 513 10.83 7.87 58.82
C ASP A 513 12.36 7.85 58.74
N ARG A 514 12.98 8.99 59.05
CA ARG A 514 14.45 9.13 59.15
C ARG A 514 15.19 8.70 57.86
N PHE A 515 14.60 8.93 56.69
CA PHE A 515 15.21 8.54 55.41
C PHE A 515 16.62 9.12 55.17
N LYS A 516 16.96 10.26 55.81
CA LYS A 516 18.34 10.76 55.81
C LYS A 516 19.34 9.78 56.45
N GLU A 517 18.98 9.15 57.56
CA GLU A 517 19.82 8.14 58.23
C GLU A 517 20.02 6.90 57.36
N VAL A 518 19.02 6.54 56.55
CA VAL A 518 19.13 5.48 55.53
C VAL A 518 20.17 5.85 54.47
N ASN A 519 20.06 7.05 53.89
CA ASN A 519 21.05 7.53 52.91
C ASN A 519 22.46 7.63 53.49
N ASP A 520 22.59 8.08 54.74
CA ASP A 520 23.88 8.18 55.43
C ASP A 520 24.52 6.80 55.70
N ALA A 521 23.71 5.73 55.81
CA ALA A 521 24.16 4.37 56.08
C ALA A 521 24.58 3.60 54.82
N ILE A 522 23.76 3.63 53.76
CA ILE A 522 23.95 2.79 52.55
C ILE A 522 24.17 3.61 51.26
N GLY A 523 24.29 4.94 51.38
CA GLY A 523 24.45 5.86 50.26
C GLY A 523 23.15 6.11 49.48
N HIS A 524 23.16 7.16 48.65
CA HIS A 524 22.00 7.54 47.83
C HIS A 524 21.47 6.41 46.93
N PRO A 525 22.29 5.60 46.23
CA PRO A 525 21.77 4.48 45.44
C PRO A 525 21.04 3.42 46.28
N GLY A 526 21.48 3.21 47.53
CA GLY A 526 20.80 2.34 48.48
C GLY A 526 19.48 2.93 48.97
N GLY A 527 19.46 4.23 49.28
CA GLY A 527 18.23 4.96 49.59
C GLY A 527 17.21 4.93 48.45
N ASP A 528 17.65 5.06 47.20
CA ASP A 528 16.81 4.93 46.01
C ASP A 528 16.18 3.54 45.89
N ALA A 529 16.90 2.48 46.28
CA ALA A 529 16.35 1.13 46.35
C ALA A 529 15.27 1.01 47.43
N VAL A 530 15.48 1.63 48.59
CA VAL A 530 14.48 1.70 49.66
C VAL A 530 13.21 2.39 49.19
N LEU A 531 13.31 3.52 48.47
CA LEU A 531 12.14 4.24 47.96
C LEU A 531 11.35 3.43 46.91
N ARG A 532 12.03 2.65 46.07
CA ARG A 532 11.36 1.73 45.13
C ARG A 532 10.57 0.65 45.87
N ILE A 533 11.20 -0.02 46.83
CA ILE A 533 10.57 -1.10 47.60
C ILE A 533 9.42 -0.57 48.47
N VAL A 534 9.59 0.59 49.12
CA VAL A 534 8.49 1.23 49.86
C VAL A 534 7.32 1.53 48.92
N GLY A 535 7.57 2.06 47.72
CA GLY A 535 6.53 2.29 46.71
C GLY A 535 5.77 1.02 46.33
N GLU A 536 6.49 -0.09 46.07
CA GLU A 536 5.90 -1.40 45.76
C GLU A 536 5.05 -1.94 46.93
N LEU A 537 5.54 -1.82 48.16
CA LEU A 537 4.81 -2.25 49.36
C LEU A 537 3.55 -1.40 49.61
N LEU A 538 3.59 -0.10 49.29
CA LEU A 538 2.42 0.78 49.35
C LEU A 538 1.37 0.37 48.33
N ILE A 539 1.76 0.10 47.07
CA ILE A 539 0.84 -0.41 46.03
C ILE A 539 0.20 -1.73 46.47
N ALA A 540 0.99 -2.70 46.91
CA ALA A 540 0.50 -4.01 47.37
C ALA A 540 -0.36 -3.93 48.66
N GLY A 541 -0.40 -2.76 49.30
CA GLY A 541 -1.17 -2.48 50.51
C GLY A 541 -2.56 -1.89 50.25
N VAL A 542 -2.82 -1.37 49.05
CA VAL A 542 -4.05 -0.66 48.68
C VAL A 542 -4.80 -1.41 47.56
N ARG A 543 -6.02 -0.95 47.22
CA ARG A 543 -6.83 -1.57 46.15
C ARG A 543 -6.48 -0.97 44.79
N ASP A 544 -6.86 -1.65 43.70
CA ASP A 544 -6.71 -1.14 42.33
C ASP A 544 -7.44 0.19 42.08
N THR A 545 -8.43 0.52 42.90
CA THR A 545 -9.17 1.80 42.87
C THR A 545 -8.47 2.93 43.63
N ASP A 546 -7.49 2.61 44.48
CA ASP A 546 -6.72 3.57 45.28
C ASP A 546 -5.42 3.91 44.53
N GLU A 547 -5.00 5.18 44.56
CA GLU A 547 -3.87 5.65 43.75
C GLU A 547 -2.71 6.09 44.65
N VAL A 548 -1.59 5.37 44.59
CA VAL A 548 -0.34 5.70 45.30
C VAL A 548 0.52 6.60 44.42
N CYS A 549 0.87 7.78 44.92
CA CYS A 549 1.63 8.79 44.19
C CYS A 549 2.90 9.16 44.98
N ARG A 550 4.01 9.45 44.31
CA ARG A 550 5.19 10.04 44.94
C ARG A 550 5.11 11.56 44.91
N TRP A 551 5.14 12.18 46.08
CA TRP A 551 4.88 13.61 46.24
C TRP A 551 6.15 14.45 46.16
N ALA A 552 7.17 14.11 46.95
CA ALA A 552 8.48 14.76 46.94
C ALA A 552 9.48 13.91 47.75
N GLY A 553 10.71 13.72 47.26
CA GLY A 553 11.76 13.07 48.05
C GLY A 553 11.34 11.69 48.60
N ASP A 554 11.10 11.62 49.91
CA ASP A 554 10.68 10.50 50.74
C ASP A 554 9.18 10.49 51.12
N GLU A 555 8.40 11.40 50.53
CA GLU A 555 6.96 11.57 50.78
C GLU A 555 6.11 10.93 49.67
N TYR A 556 5.04 10.25 50.08
CA TYR A 556 4.03 9.66 49.21
C TYR A 556 2.64 10.17 49.59
N VAL A 557 1.74 10.17 48.62
CA VAL A 557 0.34 10.52 48.81
C VAL A 557 -0.51 9.38 48.27
N ILE A 558 -1.54 9.00 49.01
CA ILE A 558 -2.48 7.95 48.60
C ILE A 558 -3.86 8.57 48.52
N LEU A 559 -4.44 8.54 47.32
CA LEU A 559 -5.80 8.97 47.05
C LEU A 559 -6.72 7.75 47.20
N LEU A 560 -7.71 7.83 48.09
CA LEU A 560 -8.68 6.75 48.30
C LEU A 560 -10.11 7.26 48.01
N PRO A 561 -10.58 7.18 46.75
CA PRO A 561 -11.85 7.78 46.31
C PRO A 561 -13.08 7.23 47.02
N ASP A 562 -13.14 5.90 47.21
CA ASP A 562 -14.31 5.17 47.70
C ASP A 562 -14.06 4.54 49.09
N THR A 563 -13.21 5.19 49.90
CA THR A 563 -12.74 4.65 51.18
C THR A 563 -12.92 5.66 52.31
N THR A 564 -13.53 5.25 53.43
CA THR A 564 -13.64 6.13 54.61
C THR A 564 -12.31 6.24 55.36
N ALA A 565 -12.11 7.30 56.15
CA ALA A 565 -10.88 7.45 56.97
C ALA A 565 -10.58 6.21 57.84
N GLU A 566 -11.60 5.57 58.43
CA GLU A 566 -11.41 4.36 59.25
C GLU A 566 -10.96 3.15 58.43
N GLN A 567 -11.46 3.03 57.20
CA GLN A 567 -11.05 1.95 56.30
C GLN A 567 -9.62 2.18 55.79
N ALA A 568 -9.30 3.42 55.45
CA ALA A 568 -7.95 3.85 55.07
C ALA A 568 -6.96 3.60 56.21
N GLU A 569 -7.31 3.96 57.45
CA GLU A 569 -6.48 3.70 58.64
C GLU A 569 -6.17 2.21 58.79
N ARG A 570 -7.18 1.34 58.69
CA ARG A 570 -6.96 -0.12 58.78
C ARG A 570 -6.09 -0.66 57.67
N ALA A 571 -6.23 -0.14 56.44
CA ALA A 571 -5.42 -0.57 55.31
C ALA A 571 -3.96 -0.15 55.48
N LEU A 572 -3.75 1.13 55.77
CA LEU A 572 -2.41 1.72 55.90
C LEU A 572 -1.68 1.23 57.15
N GLU A 573 -2.39 0.85 58.22
CA GLU A 573 -1.76 0.22 59.38
C GLU A 573 -1.24 -1.20 59.06
N ARG A 574 -1.92 -1.95 58.17
CA ARG A 574 -1.37 -3.22 57.67
C ARG A 574 -0.14 -2.98 56.80
N THR A 575 -0.20 -1.98 55.93
CA THR A 575 0.91 -1.62 55.04
C THR A 575 2.13 -1.16 55.83
N ARG A 576 1.96 -0.29 56.84
CA ARG A 576 3.01 0.14 57.76
C ARG A 576 3.71 -1.04 58.44
N ARG A 577 2.95 -2.02 58.93
CA ARG A 577 3.52 -3.25 59.52
C ARG A 577 4.33 -4.07 58.52
N LYS A 578 3.88 -4.15 57.26
CA LYS A 578 4.62 -4.85 56.21
C LYS A 578 5.94 -4.14 55.90
N VAL A 579 5.95 -2.80 55.83
CA VAL A 579 7.17 -2.01 55.63
C VAL A 579 8.14 -2.22 56.79
N ALA A 580 7.67 -2.14 58.03
CA ALA A 580 8.51 -2.35 59.22
C ALA A 580 9.05 -3.79 59.36
N ALA A 581 8.33 -4.78 58.83
CA ALA A 581 8.70 -6.20 58.90
C ALA A 581 9.43 -6.71 57.64
N TYR A 582 9.65 -5.86 56.64
CA TYR A 582 10.43 -6.21 55.45
C TYR A 582 11.90 -6.45 55.84
N ASP A 583 12.56 -7.38 55.14
CA ASP A 583 13.95 -7.74 55.44
C ASP A 583 14.92 -6.70 54.85
N TRP A 584 15.15 -5.63 55.62
CA TRP A 584 16.05 -4.54 55.23
C TRP A 584 17.54 -4.90 55.41
N ASP A 585 17.85 -6.00 56.11
CA ASP A 585 19.23 -6.44 56.33
C ASP A 585 19.89 -6.86 55.01
N GLU A 586 19.11 -7.41 54.05
CA GLU A 586 19.58 -7.78 52.70
C GLU A 586 20.07 -6.57 51.89
N LEU A 587 19.55 -5.37 52.18
CA LEU A 587 19.97 -4.10 51.58
C LEU A 587 21.09 -3.41 52.37
N GLY A 588 21.60 -4.05 53.42
CA GLY A 588 22.71 -3.56 54.25
C GLY A 588 22.30 -2.55 55.33
N LEU A 589 21.02 -2.45 55.67
CA LEU A 589 20.54 -1.58 56.75
C LEU A 589 20.51 -2.32 58.09
N PRO A 590 21.17 -1.83 59.15
CA PRO A 590 21.18 -2.49 60.46
C PRO A 590 19.94 -2.17 61.32
N PHE A 591 18.93 -1.52 60.74
CA PHE A 591 17.70 -1.11 61.41
C PHE A 591 16.52 -1.17 60.43
N PRO A 592 15.29 -1.43 60.93
CA PRO A 592 14.11 -1.47 60.07
C PRO A 592 13.72 -0.07 59.57
N VAL A 593 13.29 0.01 58.30
CA VAL A 593 12.68 1.21 57.75
C VAL A 593 11.20 1.25 58.15
N THR A 594 10.74 2.40 58.66
CA THR A 594 9.35 2.61 59.07
C THR A 594 8.71 3.77 58.32
N ILE A 595 7.38 3.83 58.32
CA ILE A 595 6.63 4.95 57.72
C ILE A 595 5.68 5.56 58.74
N SER A 596 5.53 6.87 58.68
CA SER A 596 4.49 7.61 59.39
C SER A 596 3.42 8.05 58.40
N VAL A 597 2.14 7.97 58.80
CA VAL A 597 1.01 8.25 57.92
C VAL A 597 0.00 9.16 58.60
N GLY A 598 -0.41 10.23 57.91
CA GLY A 598 -1.51 11.11 58.31
C GLY A 598 -2.70 10.98 57.36
N ILE A 599 -3.90 10.76 57.88
CA ILE A 599 -5.13 10.56 57.10
C ILE A 599 -6.14 11.66 57.39
N ALA A 600 -6.70 12.26 56.33
CA ALA A 600 -7.85 13.16 56.39
C ALA A 600 -8.93 12.72 55.40
N SER A 601 -10.19 13.01 55.70
CA SER A 601 -11.32 12.83 54.78
C SER A 601 -11.83 14.18 54.33
N ALA A 602 -12.13 14.29 53.04
CA ALA A 602 -12.75 15.48 52.47
C ALA A 602 -14.18 15.67 53.00
N ALA A 603 -14.51 16.89 53.38
CA ALA A 603 -15.88 17.35 53.57
C ALA A 603 -16.40 18.01 52.29
N ARG A 604 -17.73 18.10 52.18
CA ARG A 604 -18.38 18.70 51.01
C ARG A 604 -18.03 20.19 50.93
N GLY A 605 -17.36 20.58 49.85
CA GLY A 605 -16.87 21.95 49.63
C GLY A 605 -15.42 22.20 50.07
N ASP A 606 -14.71 21.17 50.53
CA ASP A 606 -13.27 21.27 50.75
C ASP A 606 -12.53 21.45 49.42
N ASP A 607 -11.48 22.26 49.44
CA ASP A 607 -10.51 22.34 48.36
C ASP A 607 -9.29 21.45 48.66
N ARG A 608 -8.52 21.15 47.62
CA ARG A 608 -7.31 20.31 47.73
C ARG A 608 -6.33 20.82 48.78
N ARG A 609 -6.17 22.15 48.89
CA ARG A 609 -5.22 22.76 49.85
C ARG A 609 -5.62 22.46 51.29
N THR A 610 -6.90 22.59 51.60
CA THR A 610 -7.44 22.34 52.94
C THR A 610 -7.32 20.87 53.31
N LEU A 611 -7.66 19.96 52.38
CA LEU A 611 -7.56 18.52 52.63
C LEU A 611 -6.11 18.06 52.81
N PHE A 612 -5.20 18.52 51.95
CA PHE A 612 -3.78 18.20 52.07
C PHE A 612 -3.18 18.73 53.36
N ALA A 613 -3.48 19.99 53.73
CA ALA A 613 -3.00 20.58 54.98
C ALA A 613 -3.52 19.83 56.22
N ALA A 614 -4.76 19.32 56.18
CA ALA A 614 -5.30 18.49 57.25
C ALA A 614 -4.55 17.16 57.37
N ALA A 615 -4.29 16.46 56.27
CA ALA A 615 -3.57 15.19 56.27
C ALA A 615 -2.10 15.37 56.69
N ASP A 616 -1.42 16.42 56.21
CA ASP A 616 -0.05 16.77 56.57
C ASP A 616 0.08 17.17 58.05
N GLY A 617 -0.88 17.95 58.57
CA GLY A 617 -0.95 18.29 60.00
C GLY A 617 -1.05 17.05 60.88
N VAL A 618 -1.83 16.05 60.47
CA VAL A 618 -1.94 14.77 61.18
C VAL A 618 -0.68 13.93 61.06
N LEU A 619 -0.02 13.92 59.90
CA LEU A 619 1.27 13.28 59.71
C LEU A 619 2.33 13.89 60.63
N TYR A 620 2.31 15.20 60.81
CA TYR A 620 3.20 15.89 61.74
C TYR A 620 3.00 15.42 63.19
N ASP A 621 1.76 15.20 63.61
CA ASP A 621 1.45 14.60 64.92
C ASP A 621 1.93 13.14 65.02
N ALA A 622 1.86 12.37 63.93
CA ALA A 622 2.42 11.02 63.87
C ALA A 622 3.93 11.03 64.09
N LYS A 623 4.63 11.96 63.43
CA LYS A 623 6.07 12.15 63.60
C LYS A 623 6.45 12.60 65.02
N ARG A 624 5.69 13.50 65.65
CA ARG A 624 5.97 13.98 67.02
C ARG A 624 5.66 12.97 68.11
N SER A 625 4.66 12.11 67.91
CA SER A 625 4.24 11.12 68.90
C SER A 625 5.09 9.85 68.92
N GLY A 626 6.18 9.82 68.14
CA GLY A 626 7.19 8.76 68.17
C GLY A 626 7.40 8.02 66.86
N ARG A 627 6.82 8.49 65.73
CA ARG A 627 6.92 7.88 64.39
C ARG A 627 6.36 6.45 64.33
N ASP A 628 6.51 5.78 63.19
CA ASP A 628 6.05 4.43 62.90
C ASP A 628 4.57 4.18 63.27
N ARG A 629 3.68 5.01 62.73
CA ARG A 629 2.25 4.95 63.04
C ARG A 629 1.37 5.60 62.00
N VAL A 630 0.12 5.19 62.01
CA VAL A 630 -0.97 5.83 61.27
C VAL A 630 -1.80 6.66 62.25
N ILE A 631 -2.00 7.94 61.96
CA ILE A 631 -2.94 8.80 62.68
C ILE A 631 -3.97 9.34 61.68
N ARG A 632 -5.22 9.45 62.12
CA ARG A 632 -6.30 10.11 61.37
C ARG A 632 -6.87 11.28 62.16
N LEU A 633 -7.38 12.28 61.45
CA LEU A 633 -8.14 13.35 62.09
C LEU A 633 -9.48 12.80 62.61
N SER A 634 -9.64 12.64 63.93
CA SER A 634 -10.95 12.33 64.52
C SER A 634 -11.83 13.58 64.47
N GLY A 635 -13.08 13.46 64.01
CA GLY A 635 -13.99 14.56 63.63
C GLY A 635 -14.45 15.54 64.72
N VAL A 636 -13.58 15.97 65.63
CA VAL A 636 -13.85 17.05 66.57
C VAL A 636 -12.76 18.11 66.38
N THR A 637 -13.19 19.34 66.12
CA THR A 637 -12.40 20.58 65.95
C THR A 637 -11.89 20.91 64.54
N GLN A 638 -12.81 21.22 63.61
CA GLN A 638 -12.58 22.33 62.69
C GLN A 638 -13.09 23.61 63.36
N THR A 639 -12.24 24.27 64.14
CA THR A 639 -12.48 25.67 64.49
C THR A 639 -12.32 26.50 63.21
N ARG A 640 -13.45 26.89 62.61
CA ARG A 640 -13.49 28.06 61.73
C ARG A 640 -12.89 29.22 62.52
N VAL A 641 -11.83 29.83 61.99
CA VAL A 641 -11.36 31.12 62.46
C VAL A 641 -12.45 32.12 62.07
N ASP A 642 -13.20 32.59 63.06
CA ASP A 642 -14.23 33.61 62.92
C ASP A 642 -13.63 34.88 62.31
N ALA A 643 -14.12 35.25 61.13
CA ALA A 643 -14.04 36.62 60.65
C ALA A 643 -15.06 37.45 61.44
N ASN A 644 -14.57 38.52 62.07
CA ASN A 644 -15.31 39.47 62.89
C ASN A 644 -16.51 40.08 62.10
N PRO A 645 -17.61 40.46 62.78
CA PRO A 645 -18.88 40.78 62.17
C PRO A 645 -18.96 42.27 61.79
N LEU A 646 -19.43 42.55 60.58
CA LEU A 646 -20.23 43.74 60.30
C LEU A 646 -21.30 43.39 59.25
N ASP A 647 -22.54 43.57 59.70
CA ASP A 647 -23.77 43.86 58.98
C ASP A 647 -24.44 42.76 58.12
N GLU A 648 -25.42 42.16 58.81
CA GLU A 648 -26.59 41.43 58.33
C GLU A 648 -27.65 42.41 57.70
N PRO A 649 -28.80 41.95 57.18
CA PRO A 649 -29.10 41.92 55.74
C PRO A 649 -30.27 42.84 55.32
N ALA A 650 -30.40 43.14 54.03
CA ALA A 650 -31.67 43.60 53.46
C ALA A 650 -31.83 43.16 51.99
N GLY A 651 -32.98 42.54 51.70
CA GLY A 651 -33.38 42.05 50.38
C GLY A 651 -33.73 43.14 49.35
N PRO A 652 -34.23 42.74 48.17
CA PRO A 652 -34.34 43.58 46.95
C PRO A 652 -35.61 44.48 47.01
N PRO A 653 -35.72 45.59 46.25
CA PRO A 653 -35.95 45.53 44.79
C PRO A 653 -35.51 46.73 43.91
N ALA A 654 -35.55 46.47 42.59
CA ALA A 654 -36.01 47.30 41.45
C ALA A 654 -35.60 48.78 41.23
N ASP A 655 -35.23 49.00 39.96
CA ASP A 655 -35.45 50.16 39.08
C ASP A 655 -34.60 51.45 39.13
N ALA A 656 -34.21 51.82 37.89
CA ALA A 656 -34.10 53.15 37.31
C ALA A 656 -32.75 53.91 37.31
N GLN A 657 -32.26 54.05 36.07
CA GLN A 657 -31.84 55.30 35.41
C GLN A 657 -30.49 55.96 35.76
N ASP A 658 -29.58 55.82 34.80
CA ASP A 658 -29.08 56.88 33.90
C ASP A 658 -28.07 57.95 34.40
N ALA A 659 -27.24 58.37 33.43
CA ALA A 659 -26.24 59.46 33.42
C ALA A 659 -24.91 59.17 34.16
N GLY A 660 -23.82 58.85 33.45
CA GLY A 660 -22.93 59.83 32.78
C GLY A 660 -21.69 60.03 33.67
N THR A 661 -20.45 60.23 33.26
CA THR A 661 -19.81 60.61 31.99
C THR A 661 -18.30 60.36 32.22
N ALA A 662 -17.58 60.00 31.16
CA ALA A 662 -16.11 59.83 31.07
C ALA A 662 -15.33 61.17 31.29
N PRO A 663 -13.99 61.34 31.04
CA PRO A 663 -12.99 60.42 30.46
C PRO A 663 -11.52 60.52 31.00
N GLY A 664 -10.62 59.72 30.40
CA GLY A 664 -9.16 59.96 30.28
C GLY A 664 -8.26 59.05 31.13
N ASP A 665 -7.21 58.39 30.65
CA ASP A 665 -6.48 58.49 29.37
C ASP A 665 -5.48 57.31 29.23
N SER A 666 -5.27 56.84 27.99
CA SER A 666 -4.06 56.23 27.36
C SER A 666 -3.23 55.12 28.05
N ALA A 667 -2.70 54.05 27.42
CA ALA A 667 -2.58 53.65 26.00
C ALA A 667 -2.05 52.17 25.89
N ASP A 668 -2.44 51.51 24.78
CA ASP A 668 -1.70 50.55 23.92
C ASP A 668 -1.12 49.22 24.49
N ASP A 669 -1.23 48.03 23.86
CA ASP A 669 -1.75 47.64 22.53
C ASP A 669 -1.92 46.10 22.41
N THR A 670 -2.75 45.66 21.44
CA THR A 670 -2.85 44.35 20.73
C THR A 670 -3.16 43.03 21.50
N THR A 671 -4.37 42.43 21.51
CA THR A 671 -5.30 41.82 20.51
C THR A 671 -5.05 40.36 20.11
N ALA A 672 -5.94 39.47 20.56
CA ALA A 672 -6.68 38.50 19.73
C ALA A 672 -7.95 38.04 20.49
N VAL A 673 -9.12 38.48 20.05
CA VAL A 673 -10.44 38.12 20.61
C VAL A 673 -11.23 37.32 19.57
N VAL A 674 -11.77 36.21 20.05
CA VAL A 674 -12.84 35.40 19.47
C VAL A 674 -14.15 36.16 19.56
N VAL A 675 -14.91 36.26 18.46
CA VAL A 675 -16.35 36.60 18.52
C VAL A 675 -17.15 35.66 17.63
N ALA A 676 -18.07 34.95 18.28
CA ALA A 676 -19.16 34.21 17.67
C ALA A 676 -20.32 35.15 17.30
N GLY A 677 -21.02 34.83 16.22
CA GLY A 677 -22.28 35.46 15.80
C GLY A 677 -22.87 34.79 14.56
N PRO A 678 -24.20 34.84 14.34
CA PRO A 678 -25.03 33.65 14.13
C PRO A 678 -25.60 33.49 12.70
N SER A 679 -26.17 32.30 12.44
CA SER A 679 -26.93 31.93 11.24
C SER A 679 -28.03 32.92 10.85
N PRO A 680 -28.38 32.95 9.55
CA PRO A 680 -29.75 32.61 9.18
C PRO A 680 -29.85 31.70 7.93
N SER A 681 -30.98 30.98 7.92
CA SER A 681 -31.54 30.12 6.87
C SER A 681 -32.00 30.86 5.62
N VAL A 682 -32.54 30.10 4.63
CA VAL A 682 -33.42 30.45 3.47
C VAL A 682 -32.74 30.13 2.10
N PRO A 683 -33.43 29.69 1.01
CA PRO A 683 -34.46 28.65 0.81
C PRO A 683 -34.24 27.77 -0.48
N SER A 684 -35.01 26.69 -0.67
CA SER A 684 -35.25 26.10 -2.02
C SER A 684 -36.45 26.79 -2.68
N PRO A 685 -36.47 27.03 -4.02
CA PRO A 685 -37.40 26.30 -4.94
C PRO A 685 -36.99 26.38 -6.45
N PRO A 686 -37.82 25.98 -7.45
CA PRO A 686 -38.89 24.98 -7.51
C PRO A 686 -38.77 23.97 -8.67
N VAL A 687 -39.51 22.86 -8.55
CA VAL A 687 -39.96 22.00 -9.65
C VAL A 687 -41.17 22.65 -10.34
N ARG A 688 -41.19 22.67 -11.69
CA ARG A 688 -42.41 22.80 -12.50
C ARG A 688 -42.38 21.86 -13.70
N SER A 689 -43.56 21.32 -13.98
CA SER A 689 -43.93 20.21 -14.85
C SER A 689 -44.37 20.62 -16.27
N ALA A 690 -43.96 19.81 -17.25
CA ALA A 690 -44.69 19.18 -18.36
C ALA A 690 -45.47 19.97 -19.46
N SER A 691 -45.42 19.34 -20.65
CA SER A 691 -46.20 19.47 -21.92
C SER A 691 -45.78 20.61 -22.89
N ASP A 692 -45.62 20.42 -24.21
CA ASP A 692 -46.15 19.39 -25.12
C ASP A 692 -45.41 19.35 -26.49
N GLY A 693 -45.38 18.15 -27.14
CA GLY A 693 -45.13 17.88 -28.58
C GLY A 693 -43.66 17.79 -29.05
N THR A 694 -43.17 16.82 -29.83
CA THR A 694 -43.75 15.72 -30.64
C THR A 694 -42.59 14.82 -31.14
N ASP A 695 -42.85 13.51 -31.22
CA ASP A 695 -42.28 12.50 -32.15
C ASP A 695 -40.78 12.13 -32.15
N GLY A 696 -40.50 10.90 -31.67
CA GLY A 696 -39.91 9.89 -32.55
C GLY A 696 -38.45 9.42 -32.34
N PHE A 697 -38.18 8.57 -31.34
CA PHE A 697 -37.04 7.63 -31.35
C PHE A 697 -37.42 6.16 -31.04
N ALA A 698 -38.71 5.85 -30.94
CA ALA A 698 -39.23 4.51 -30.66
C ALA A 698 -39.29 3.58 -31.90
N ARG A 699 -38.49 3.83 -32.94
CA ARG A 699 -38.48 3.02 -34.18
C ARG A 699 -37.16 2.32 -34.52
N LEU A 700 -36.15 2.39 -33.66
CA LEU A 700 -34.88 1.66 -33.85
C LEU A 700 -34.81 0.31 -33.12
N LEU A 701 -35.88 -0.12 -32.46
CA LEU A 701 -35.98 -1.45 -31.85
C LEU A 701 -37.07 -2.27 -32.55
N ALA A 702 -36.73 -2.84 -33.70
CA ALA A 702 -37.42 -3.99 -34.29
C ALA A 702 -36.36 -5.02 -34.69
N GLY A 703 -36.52 -6.24 -34.16
CA GLY A 703 -35.56 -7.35 -34.25
C GLY A 703 -35.44 -8.01 -35.64
N PRO A 704 -34.91 -9.24 -35.68
CA PRO A 704 -33.66 -9.57 -36.37
C PRO A 704 -33.87 -10.03 -37.82
N ARG A 705 -32.90 -9.70 -38.69
CA ARG A 705 -32.72 -10.38 -39.98
C ARG A 705 -31.28 -10.89 -40.09
N ALA A 706 -31.21 -12.21 -39.96
CA ALA A 706 -30.17 -13.18 -40.33
C ALA A 706 -28.84 -12.63 -40.88
N VAL A 707 -27.76 -12.90 -40.15
CA VAL A 707 -26.41 -13.07 -40.68
C VAL A 707 -25.91 -14.43 -40.19
N ASP A 708 -25.74 -15.39 -41.11
CA ASP A 708 -24.89 -16.58 -40.93
C ASP A 708 -23.41 -16.17 -41.03
N PRO A 709 -22.45 -16.98 -40.54
CA PRO A 709 -22.25 -17.43 -39.16
C PRO A 709 -20.95 -16.82 -38.58
N PRO A 710 -20.73 -16.87 -37.25
CA PRO A 710 -19.44 -16.53 -36.66
C PRO A 710 -18.39 -17.61 -36.99
N LEU A 711 -17.20 -17.15 -37.35
CA LEU A 711 -15.98 -17.96 -37.50
C LEU A 711 -15.78 -18.81 -36.23
N GLY A 712 -15.75 -20.13 -36.42
CA GLY A 712 -15.73 -21.11 -35.35
C GLY A 712 -14.46 -21.08 -34.50
N THR A 713 -14.67 -21.29 -33.21
CA THR A 713 -13.68 -21.68 -32.21
C THR A 713 -13.22 -23.12 -32.46
N GLY A 714 -11.92 -23.31 -32.74
CA GLY A 714 -11.28 -24.62 -32.81
C GLY A 714 -9.90 -24.59 -32.13
N SER A 715 -9.67 -25.57 -31.25
CA SER A 715 -8.47 -26.03 -30.52
C SER A 715 -7.09 -25.38 -30.77
N PRO A 716 -6.24 -25.21 -29.74
CA PRO A 716 -4.90 -24.66 -29.87
C PRO A 716 -3.93 -25.73 -30.35
N ILE A 717 -3.69 -25.85 -31.65
CA ILE A 717 -2.46 -26.33 -32.31
C ILE A 717 -2.62 -25.97 -33.81
N GLU A 718 -2.18 -24.77 -34.21
CA GLU A 718 -1.55 -24.43 -35.51
C GLU A 718 -1.27 -22.91 -35.59
N PRO A 719 -0.19 -22.47 -36.26
CA PRO A 719 0.27 -21.08 -36.24
C PRO A 719 -0.60 -20.20 -37.14
N LEU A 720 -1.39 -19.32 -36.53
CA LEU A 720 -2.25 -18.36 -37.22
C LEU A 720 -1.46 -17.09 -37.53
N LEU A 721 -0.51 -17.17 -38.48
CA LEU A 721 0.07 -16.05 -39.25
C LEU A 721 1.13 -16.60 -40.23
N GLY A 722 0.70 -17.01 -41.42
CA GLY A 722 1.56 -17.15 -42.60
C GLY A 722 1.45 -15.90 -43.50
N PRO A 723 2.41 -15.63 -44.40
CA PRO A 723 2.32 -14.51 -45.32
C PRO A 723 1.21 -14.78 -46.34
N ALA A 724 0.20 -13.90 -46.40
CA ALA A 724 -0.88 -14.04 -47.39
C ALA A 724 -0.38 -13.71 -48.81
N PRO A 725 -0.75 -14.50 -49.83
CA PRO A 725 -0.39 -14.23 -51.22
C PRO A 725 -1.19 -13.05 -51.79
N ALA A 726 -0.55 -12.27 -52.67
CA ALA A 726 -1.18 -11.18 -53.40
C ALA A 726 -2.30 -11.72 -54.32
N ALA A 727 -3.55 -11.31 -54.07
CA ALA A 727 -4.68 -11.52 -54.96
C ALA A 727 -5.07 -10.20 -55.65
N PRO A 728 -5.60 -10.25 -56.89
CA PRO A 728 -5.68 -9.09 -57.77
C PRO A 728 -6.82 -8.14 -57.41
N VAL A 729 -6.57 -6.85 -57.59
CA VAL A 729 -7.54 -5.76 -57.36
C VAL A 729 -8.65 -5.84 -58.42
N GLU A 730 -9.85 -6.24 -58.03
CA GLU A 730 -11.06 -6.06 -58.85
C GLU A 730 -11.53 -4.60 -58.79
N GLN A 731 -11.64 -3.98 -59.96
CA GLN A 731 -12.22 -2.64 -60.13
C GLN A 731 -13.75 -2.72 -59.99
N ALA A 732 -14.31 -2.02 -59.01
CA ALA A 732 -15.76 -1.84 -58.88
C ALA A 732 -16.30 -0.86 -59.96
N PRO A 733 -17.56 -1.04 -60.41
CA PRO A 733 -18.04 -0.49 -61.69
C PRO A 733 -18.38 1.00 -61.63
N VAL A 734 -18.10 1.67 -62.75
CA VAL A 734 -18.50 3.04 -63.07
C VAL A 734 -20.02 3.10 -63.29
N LEU A 735 -20.74 3.81 -62.42
CA LEU A 735 -22.14 4.22 -62.66
C LEU A 735 -22.15 5.62 -63.29
N GLY A 736 -22.68 5.70 -64.51
CA GLY A 736 -22.84 6.94 -65.26
C GLY A 736 -24.26 7.50 -65.26
N ALA A 737 -24.33 8.83 -65.42
CA ALA A 737 -25.39 9.69 -65.98
C ALA A 737 -26.16 10.60 -64.98
N PRO A 738 -26.78 11.72 -65.43
CA PRO A 738 -26.13 12.92 -65.97
C PRO A 738 -26.67 14.24 -65.35
N GLY A 739 -25.86 15.31 -65.38
CA GLY A 739 -26.33 16.70 -65.30
C GLY A 739 -26.25 17.40 -63.93
N GLY A 740 -25.45 18.47 -63.87
CA GLY A 740 -25.30 19.37 -62.72
C GLY A 740 -23.87 19.39 -62.19
N GLY A 741 -22.98 20.18 -62.80
CA GLY A 741 -21.59 20.28 -62.37
C GLY A 741 -21.48 20.82 -60.94
N PRO A 742 -20.85 20.10 -59.98
CA PRO A 742 -20.51 20.67 -58.69
C PRO A 742 -19.11 21.30 -58.73
N ALA A 743 -18.95 22.37 -57.96
CA ALA A 743 -17.70 23.12 -57.78
C ALA A 743 -16.49 22.19 -57.62
N ARG A 744 -15.42 22.46 -58.38
CA ARG A 744 -14.14 21.72 -58.37
C ARG A 744 -13.69 21.54 -56.91
N ILE A 745 -13.76 20.32 -56.39
CA ILE A 745 -13.13 19.97 -55.11
C ILE A 745 -11.62 20.17 -55.34
N PRO A 746 -10.91 20.97 -54.52
CA PRO A 746 -9.45 21.10 -54.66
C PRO A 746 -8.84 19.71 -54.53
N ALA A 747 -8.14 19.27 -55.58
CA ALA A 747 -7.52 17.96 -55.59
C ALA A 747 -6.31 17.94 -54.64
N GLU A 748 -6.24 16.89 -53.82
CA GLU A 748 -5.05 16.35 -53.14
C GLU A 748 -3.67 16.85 -53.57
N PRO A 749 -2.82 17.56 -52.79
CA PRO A 749 -1.39 17.55 -53.11
C PRO A 749 -0.87 16.10 -53.06
N GLU A 750 0.00 15.73 -53.99
CA GLU A 750 0.58 14.39 -54.05
C GLU A 750 1.74 14.29 -53.06
N VAL A 751 1.76 13.26 -52.20
CA VAL A 751 2.69 13.18 -51.06
C VAL A 751 3.81 12.18 -51.32
N ILE A 752 5.04 12.65 -51.12
CA ILE A 752 6.27 11.90 -51.29
C ILE A 752 7.00 11.84 -49.94
N TRP A 753 6.99 10.67 -49.32
CA TRP A 753 7.80 10.39 -48.12
C TRP A 753 9.28 10.25 -48.52
N ALA A 754 10.15 11.10 -48.01
CA ALA A 754 11.58 11.03 -48.31
C ALA A 754 12.34 10.02 -47.43
N THR A 755 11.74 9.55 -46.33
CA THR A 755 12.33 8.56 -45.43
C THR A 755 12.74 7.29 -46.17
N GLY A 756 14.02 6.91 -46.03
CA GLY A 756 14.57 5.69 -46.66
C GLY A 756 14.81 5.79 -48.17
N ARG A 757 14.68 6.98 -48.78
CA ARG A 757 14.91 7.19 -50.23
C ARG A 757 16.17 8.02 -50.47
N THR A 758 16.82 7.79 -51.61
CA THR A 758 17.96 8.62 -52.05
C THR A 758 17.49 9.94 -52.66
N THR A 759 18.37 10.94 -52.69
CA THR A 759 18.05 12.25 -53.27
C THR A 759 17.54 12.16 -54.71
N GLU A 760 18.17 11.35 -55.56
CA GLU A 760 17.73 11.19 -56.95
C GLU A 760 16.36 10.50 -57.06
N GLN A 761 16.04 9.57 -56.17
CA GLN A 761 14.72 8.93 -56.15
C GLN A 761 13.62 9.93 -55.79
N VAL A 762 13.88 10.82 -54.82
CA VAL A 762 12.92 11.87 -54.45
C VAL A 762 12.73 12.86 -55.59
N LEU A 763 13.82 13.31 -56.24
CA LEU A 763 13.73 14.20 -57.41
C LEU A 763 12.96 13.55 -58.57
N ALA A 764 13.20 12.26 -58.84
CA ALA A 764 12.47 11.53 -59.88
C ALA A 764 10.96 11.48 -59.61
N LEU A 765 10.55 11.18 -58.36
CA LEU A 765 9.15 11.16 -57.96
C LEU A 765 8.50 12.55 -58.05
N VAL A 766 9.23 13.61 -57.68
CA VAL A 766 8.75 14.99 -57.81
C VAL A 766 8.56 15.36 -59.28
N ARG A 767 9.50 15.02 -60.16
CA ARG A 767 9.38 15.25 -61.62
C ARG A 767 8.14 14.54 -62.18
N GLU A 768 7.90 13.29 -61.76
CA GLU A 768 6.76 12.50 -62.20
C GLU A 768 5.43 13.11 -61.72
N ALA A 769 5.29 13.37 -60.42
CA ALA A 769 4.11 13.99 -59.82
C ALA A 769 3.77 15.35 -60.47
N ARG A 770 4.79 16.17 -60.75
CA ARG A 770 4.63 17.47 -61.43
C ARG A 770 4.25 17.35 -62.90
N ARG A 771 4.71 16.30 -63.59
CA ARG A 771 4.34 16.02 -64.97
C ARG A 771 2.89 15.55 -65.08
N GLU A 772 2.46 14.68 -64.15
CA GLU A 772 1.08 14.17 -64.13
C GLU A 772 0.09 15.24 -63.66
N HIS A 773 0.52 16.10 -62.73
CA HIS A 773 -0.35 17.09 -62.11
C HIS A 773 0.33 18.47 -62.00
N PRO A 774 0.46 19.21 -63.11
CA PRO A 774 1.16 20.50 -63.15
C PRO A 774 0.45 21.60 -62.35
N ASP A 775 -0.85 21.48 -62.11
CA ASP A 775 -1.67 22.50 -61.45
C ASP A 775 -1.69 22.40 -59.92
N ARG A 776 -0.97 21.43 -59.30
CA ARG A 776 -0.96 21.24 -57.85
C ARG A 776 0.44 20.94 -57.29
N PRO A 777 0.75 21.32 -56.04
CA PRO A 777 2.07 21.10 -55.51
C PRO A 777 2.32 19.62 -55.20
N ALA A 778 3.54 19.16 -55.45
CA ALA A 778 4.06 17.89 -54.94
C ALA A 778 4.65 18.14 -53.55
N LEU A 779 4.11 17.48 -52.53
CA LEU A 779 4.50 17.64 -51.13
C LEU A 779 5.52 16.58 -50.74
N VAL A 780 6.72 17.01 -50.39
CA VAL A 780 7.80 16.15 -49.87
C VAL A 780 7.88 16.33 -48.35
N LEU A 781 7.79 15.24 -47.60
CA LEU A 781 7.85 15.24 -46.13
C LEU A 781 9.03 14.41 -45.61
N ARG A 782 9.55 14.79 -44.44
CA ARG A 782 10.63 14.09 -43.72
C ARG A 782 11.90 13.92 -44.56
N ALA A 783 12.26 14.98 -45.28
CA ALA A 783 13.44 15.04 -46.15
C ALA A 783 14.72 15.29 -45.34
N THR A 784 15.88 14.91 -45.90
CA THR A 784 17.17 15.36 -45.38
C THR A 784 17.48 16.76 -45.90
N ALA A 785 18.40 17.48 -45.25
CA ALA A 785 18.84 18.80 -45.70
C ALA A 785 19.37 18.76 -47.15
N ASP A 786 20.08 17.69 -47.54
CA ASP A 786 20.60 17.51 -48.89
C ASP A 786 19.49 17.38 -49.93
N VAL A 787 18.41 16.66 -49.61
CA VAL A 787 17.23 16.52 -50.48
C VAL A 787 16.54 17.86 -50.66
N LEU A 788 16.38 18.60 -49.57
CA LEU A 788 15.79 19.94 -49.56
C LEU A 788 16.60 20.93 -50.43
N VAL A 789 17.92 20.95 -50.29
CA VAL A 789 18.82 21.77 -51.12
C VAL A 789 18.77 21.36 -52.59
N ALA A 790 18.68 20.06 -52.88
CA ALA A 790 18.58 19.57 -54.25
C ALA A 790 17.25 19.96 -54.92
N LEU A 791 16.13 19.86 -54.19
CA LEU A 791 14.81 20.29 -54.66
C LEU A 791 14.79 21.80 -54.98
N ALA A 792 15.37 22.61 -54.09
CA ALA A 792 15.52 24.04 -54.32
C ALA A 792 16.40 24.34 -55.55
N SER A 793 17.52 23.63 -55.69
CA SER A 793 18.44 23.84 -56.82
C SER A 793 17.82 23.47 -58.18
N GLU A 794 16.97 22.45 -58.22
CA GLU A 794 16.37 21.97 -59.46
C GLU A 794 15.08 22.71 -59.86
N HIS A 795 14.29 23.17 -58.89
CA HIS A 795 12.96 23.72 -59.12
C HIS A 795 12.78 25.16 -58.61
N ASP A 796 13.86 25.81 -58.17
CA ASP A 796 14.06 27.12 -57.52
C ASP A 796 12.83 28.07 -57.46
N ALA A 797 12.26 28.48 -58.59
CA ALA A 797 11.15 29.43 -58.64
C ALA A 797 9.79 28.91 -58.12
N TYR A 798 9.64 27.60 -57.87
CA TYR A 798 8.38 26.96 -57.47
C TYR A 798 8.50 26.08 -56.22
N THR A 799 9.58 26.22 -55.44
CA THR A 799 9.78 25.39 -54.23
C THR A 799 9.56 26.23 -52.98
N THR A 800 8.52 25.88 -52.21
CA THR A 800 8.30 26.40 -50.85
C THR A 800 8.84 25.39 -49.85
N MET A 801 9.58 25.82 -48.85
CA MET A 801 10.23 24.91 -47.88
C MET A 801 9.95 25.34 -46.45
N ASP A 802 9.91 24.37 -45.55
CA ASP A 802 9.90 24.59 -44.12
C ASP A 802 10.98 23.74 -43.46
N ALA A 803 11.97 24.43 -42.87
CA ALA A 803 13.13 23.81 -42.25
C ALA A 803 12.79 23.10 -40.94
N ALA A 804 11.78 23.56 -40.20
CA ALA A 804 11.36 22.90 -38.97
C ALA A 804 10.58 21.60 -39.27
N ALA A 805 9.80 21.60 -40.35
CA ALA A 805 9.07 20.41 -40.83
C ALA A 805 9.95 19.42 -41.60
N MET A 806 11.18 19.81 -41.96
CA MET A 806 12.02 19.10 -42.93
C MET A 806 11.22 18.73 -44.19
N ALA A 807 10.49 19.71 -44.74
CA ALA A 807 9.51 19.50 -45.81
C ALA A 807 9.62 20.55 -46.93
N ALA A 808 9.16 20.17 -48.12
CA ALA A 808 9.09 21.06 -49.28
C ALA A 808 7.82 20.80 -50.11
N ALA A 809 7.30 21.86 -50.72
CA ALA A 809 6.20 21.81 -51.67
C ALA A 809 6.71 22.39 -52.99
N VAL A 810 6.71 21.57 -54.04
CA VAL A 810 7.18 21.95 -55.38
C VAL A 810 5.95 22.15 -56.26
N GLY A 811 5.73 23.35 -56.79
CA GLY A 811 4.59 23.69 -57.63
C GLY A 811 3.74 24.86 -57.10
N PRO A 812 2.63 25.19 -57.78
CA PRO A 812 1.78 26.32 -57.39
C PRO A 812 1.03 26.00 -56.09
N MET A 813 1.11 26.90 -55.11
CA MET A 813 0.36 26.78 -53.86
C MET A 813 -1.10 27.23 -54.07
N PRO A 814 -2.08 26.53 -53.49
CA PRO A 814 -3.49 26.92 -53.58
C PRO A 814 -3.79 28.21 -52.79
N GLU A 815 -4.82 28.95 -53.20
CA GLU A 815 -5.34 30.08 -52.41
C GLU A 815 -5.90 29.57 -51.06
N PRO A 816 -5.53 30.21 -49.93
CA PRO A 816 -5.96 29.76 -48.62
C PRO A 816 -7.44 30.05 -48.37
N VAL A 817 -8.17 29.05 -47.89
CA VAL A 817 -9.57 29.18 -47.46
C VAL A 817 -9.73 28.61 -46.04
N GLY A 818 -10.25 29.41 -45.11
CA GLY A 818 -10.33 29.07 -43.69
C GLY A 818 -8.98 29.13 -42.98
N ARG A 819 -9.01 29.10 -41.64
CA ARG A 819 -7.84 29.24 -40.78
C ARG A 819 -7.69 28.09 -39.80
N VAL A 820 -6.46 27.57 -39.70
CA VAL A 820 -6.05 26.52 -38.75
C VAL A 820 -5.00 27.09 -37.81
N HIS A 821 -5.16 26.87 -36.50
CA HIS A 821 -4.08 27.12 -35.54
C HIS A 821 -3.40 25.80 -35.15
N VAL A 822 -2.07 25.77 -35.18
CA VAL A 822 -1.27 24.62 -34.74
C VAL A 822 -0.50 25.00 -33.49
N LEU A 823 -0.72 24.26 -32.41
CA LEU A 823 -0.20 24.53 -31.07
C LEU A 823 0.75 23.42 -30.65
N CYS A 824 1.91 23.76 -30.09
CA CYS A 824 2.79 22.77 -29.44
C CYS A 824 3.47 23.32 -28.18
N THR A 825 3.71 22.44 -27.20
CA THR A 825 4.36 22.82 -25.93
C THR A 825 5.85 23.12 -26.08
N GLY A 826 6.42 22.97 -27.28
CA GLY A 826 7.80 23.28 -27.62
C GLY A 826 8.72 22.05 -27.65
N GLY A 827 10.03 22.27 -27.74
CA GLY A 827 11.03 21.19 -27.71
C GLY A 827 10.88 20.16 -28.84
N GLY A 828 10.76 18.88 -28.47
CA GLY A 828 10.69 17.75 -29.41
C GLY A 828 9.41 17.69 -30.24
N ASP A 829 8.36 18.44 -29.86
CA ASP A 829 7.07 18.45 -30.57
C ASP A 829 7.06 19.38 -31.79
N ILE A 830 8.06 20.28 -31.87
CA ILE A 830 8.19 21.29 -32.92
C ILE A 830 8.21 20.70 -34.34
N PRO A 831 8.96 19.61 -34.63
CA PRO A 831 8.98 19.03 -35.98
C PRO A 831 7.60 18.50 -36.43
N VAL A 832 6.85 17.86 -35.52
CA VAL A 832 5.50 17.34 -35.81
C VAL A 832 4.49 18.48 -35.98
N ALA A 833 4.59 19.52 -35.17
CA ALA A 833 3.79 20.74 -35.30
C ALA A 833 4.09 21.50 -36.59
N ALA A 834 5.36 21.59 -36.99
CA ALA A 834 5.77 22.16 -38.25
C ALA A 834 5.29 21.30 -39.44
N GLU A 835 5.35 19.97 -39.36
CA GLU A 835 4.79 19.05 -40.37
C GLU A 835 3.28 19.29 -40.56
N ALA A 836 2.51 19.38 -39.46
CA ALA A 836 1.08 19.65 -39.50
C ALA A 836 0.76 21.04 -40.10
N ALA A 837 1.50 22.06 -39.68
CA ALA A 837 1.32 23.42 -40.18
C ALA A 837 1.64 23.52 -41.68
N PHE A 838 2.72 22.88 -42.12
CA PHE A 838 3.13 22.87 -43.52
C PHE A 838 2.13 22.10 -44.39
N ALA A 839 1.67 20.93 -43.95
CA ALA A 839 0.66 20.12 -44.64
C ALA A 839 -0.67 20.85 -44.80
N ALA A 840 -1.15 21.52 -43.75
CA ALA A 840 -2.37 22.33 -43.80
C ALA A 840 -2.24 23.49 -44.82
N ARG A 841 -1.11 24.20 -44.79
CA ARG A 841 -0.84 25.31 -45.73
C ARG A 841 -0.80 24.85 -47.19
N VAL A 842 -0.13 23.74 -47.47
CA VAL A 842 -0.04 23.14 -48.82
C VAL A 842 -1.40 22.63 -49.30
N THR A 843 -2.26 22.25 -48.35
CA THR A 843 -3.65 21.86 -48.63
C THR A 843 -4.57 23.07 -48.87
N GLY A 844 -4.10 24.30 -48.63
CA GLY A 844 -4.81 25.54 -48.96
C GLY A 844 -5.62 26.13 -47.83
N THR A 845 -5.03 26.24 -46.64
CA THR A 845 -5.58 27.02 -45.52
C THR A 845 -4.58 28.04 -45.01
N GLU A 846 -5.08 29.10 -44.39
CA GLU A 846 -4.24 29.98 -43.59
C GLU A 846 -3.83 29.23 -42.32
N VAL A 847 -2.57 29.33 -41.92
CA VAL A 847 -2.04 28.59 -40.76
C VAL A 847 -1.25 29.52 -39.86
N VAL A 848 -1.67 29.59 -38.59
CA VAL A 848 -0.92 30.24 -37.51
C VAL A 848 -0.33 29.15 -36.62
N ARG A 849 0.99 29.11 -36.49
CA ARG A 849 1.68 28.18 -35.59
C ARG A 849 2.12 28.92 -34.34
N VAL A 850 1.80 28.37 -33.18
CA VAL A 850 2.21 28.88 -31.87
C VAL A 850 3.04 27.80 -31.19
N ASP A 851 4.32 28.11 -31.00
CA ASP A 851 5.25 27.25 -30.27
C ASP A 851 5.35 27.70 -28.81
N ASP A 852 5.76 26.79 -27.92
CA ASP A 852 6.00 27.04 -26.49
C ASP A 852 4.75 27.50 -25.72
N VAL A 853 3.71 26.66 -25.83
CA VAL A 853 2.41 26.92 -25.21
C VAL A 853 2.30 26.15 -23.87
N GLY A 854 2.83 26.72 -22.79
CA GLY A 854 2.67 26.18 -21.42
C GLY A 854 1.30 26.49 -20.80
N ALA A 855 0.87 25.71 -19.79
CA ALA A 855 -0.46 25.79 -19.17
C ALA A 855 -0.88 27.20 -18.69
N ALA A 856 0.08 28.01 -18.19
CA ALA A 856 -0.18 29.38 -17.75
C ALA A 856 -0.42 30.35 -18.92
N ARG A 857 0.29 30.16 -20.05
CA ARG A 857 0.17 31.01 -21.25
C ARG A 857 -1.11 30.69 -22.03
N ILE A 858 -1.51 29.42 -22.06
CA ILE A 858 -2.75 28.96 -22.71
C ILE A 858 -3.97 29.52 -22.00
N ARG A 859 -4.00 29.46 -20.67
CA ARG A 859 -5.12 30.00 -19.90
C ARG A 859 -5.31 31.50 -20.16
N ALA A 860 -4.22 32.27 -20.26
CA ALA A 860 -4.28 33.68 -20.61
C ALA A 860 -4.80 33.90 -22.04
N MET A 861 -4.28 33.16 -23.04
CA MET A 861 -4.69 33.31 -24.44
C MET A 861 -6.13 32.84 -24.71
N LEU A 862 -6.62 31.84 -23.97
CA LEU A 862 -8.02 31.40 -23.97
C LEU A 862 -8.93 32.44 -23.30
N THR A 863 -8.50 33.05 -22.20
CA THR A 863 -9.29 34.05 -21.46
C THR A 863 -9.44 35.36 -22.25
N ASP A 864 -8.38 35.80 -22.94
CA ASP A 864 -8.39 37.02 -23.75
C ASP A 864 -8.90 36.77 -25.19
N GLY A 865 -9.35 35.55 -25.51
CA GLY A 865 -10.00 35.16 -26.78
C GLY A 865 -9.07 35.09 -28.01
N SER A 866 -7.85 35.59 -27.91
CA SER A 866 -6.85 35.67 -28.98
C SER A 866 -6.51 34.34 -29.67
N LEU A 867 -6.61 33.21 -28.95
CA LEU A 867 -6.34 31.88 -29.49
C LEU A 867 -7.49 31.29 -30.31
N LEU A 868 -8.72 31.72 -30.00
CA LEU A 868 -9.98 31.15 -30.49
C LEU A 868 -10.72 32.09 -31.45
N SER A 869 -10.26 33.34 -31.60
CA SER A 869 -10.83 34.29 -32.54
C SER A 869 -10.43 33.95 -33.97
N ASP A 870 -11.40 33.82 -34.86
CA ASP A 870 -11.20 33.68 -36.32
C ASP A 870 -10.38 32.41 -36.68
N VAL A 871 -10.70 31.28 -36.04
CA VAL A 871 -10.10 29.96 -36.30
C VAL A 871 -11.18 28.90 -36.50
N ASP A 872 -11.03 28.08 -37.53
CA ASP A 872 -12.02 27.05 -37.89
C ASP A 872 -11.67 25.66 -37.35
N CYS A 873 -10.39 25.40 -37.05
CA CYS A 873 -9.92 24.13 -36.48
C CYS A 873 -8.58 24.30 -35.74
N LEU A 874 -8.41 23.59 -34.63
CA LEU A 874 -7.18 23.56 -33.85
C LEU A 874 -6.45 22.23 -34.04
N VAL A 875 -5.14 22.27 -34.22
CA VAL A 875 -4.26 21.10 -34.11
C VAL A 875 -3.39 21.28 -32.87
N VAL A 876 -3.49 20.37 -31.91
CA VAL A 876 -2.70 20.39 -30.68
C VAL A 876 -1.72 19.23 -30.73
N VAL A 877 -0.44 19.55 -30.86
CA VAL A 877 0.65 18.59 -30.87
C VAL A 877 1.27 18.54 -29.48
N ALA A 878 1.19 17.39 -28.82
CA ALA A 878 1.61 17.27 -27.43
C ALA A 878 2.16 15.87 -27.11
N GLY A 879 3.41 15.82 -26.65
CA GLY A 879 4.04 14.63 -26.08
C GLY A 879 4.06 14.65 -24.56
N LEU A 880 4.78 15.63 -23.98
CA LEU A 880 4.99 15.74 -22.53
C LEU A 880 3.71 16.16 -21.79
N ASP A 881 3.00 17.16 -22.33
CA ASP A 881 1.78 17.72 -21.74
C ASP A 881 0.54 17.26 -22.52
N ALA A 882 0.38 15.95 -22.69
CA ALA A 882 -0.69 15.36 -23.51
C ALA A 882 -2.12 15.70 -23.02
N SER A 883 -2.28 16.08 -21.74
CA SER A 883 -3.55 16.57 -21.18
C SER A 883 -3.99 17.93 -21.75
N LEU A 884 -3.13 18.58 -22.52
CA LEU A 884 -3.41 19.90 -23.07
C LEU A 884 -4.51 19.90 -24.13
N ALA A 885 -4.50 18.91 -25.03
CA ALA A 885 -5.52 18.79 -26.07
C ALA A 885 -6.95 18.67 -25.50
N PRO A 886 -7.22 17.80 -24.51
CA PRO A 886 -8.53 17.74 -23.89
C PRO A 886 -8.87 18.92 -22.99
N MET A 887 -7.87 19.55 -22.35
CA MET A 887 -8.11 20.80 -21.63
C MET A 887 -8.63 21.89 -22.57
N ILE A 888 -8.01 22.05 -23.75
CA ILE A 888 -8.45 23.02 -24.76
C ILE A 888 -9.83 22.64 -25.29
N GLY A 889 -10.05 21.36 -25.63
CA GLY A 889 -11.33 20.86 -26.11
C GLY A 889 -12.50 21.10 -25.16
N ALA A 890 -12.27 21.01 -23.85
CA ALA A 890 -13.29 21.31 -22.84
C ALA A 890 -13.62 22.81 -22.72
N MET A 891 -12.79 23.69 -23.28
CA MET A 891 -12.88 25.15 -23.13
C MET A 891 -13.26 25.88 -24.43
N THR A 892 -13.48 25.17 -25.54
CA THR A 892 -13.77 25.76 -26.85
C THR A 892 -14.78 24.95 -27.65
N ASP A 893 -15.57 25.63 -28.49
CA ASP A 893 -16.46 25.00 -29.47
C ASP A 893 -15.75 24.73 -30.82
N VAL A 894 -14.50 25.16 -30.97
CA VAL A 894 -13.69 24.93 -32.17
C VAL A 894 -13.21 23.46 -32.19
N PRO A 895 -13.39 22.71 -33.30
CA PRO A 895 -12.92 21.33 -33.39
C PRO A 895 -11.41 21.20 -33.14
N VAL A 896 -11.03 20.28 -32.25
CA VAL A 896 -9.63 20.03 -31.88
C VAL A 896 -9.15 18.70 -32.43
N ILE A 897 -7.98 18.69 -33.06
CA ILE A 897 -7.26 17.50 -33.48
C ILE A 897 -6.02 17.37 -32.61
N ALA A 898 -5.99 16.33 -31.78
CA ALA A 898 -4.87 16.03 -30.92
C ALA A 898 -3.88 15.12 -31.64
N VAL A 899 -2.60 15.50 -31.67
CA VAL A 899 -1.52 14.70 -32.26
C VAL A 899 -0.53 14.33 -31.15
N PRO A 900 -0.56 13.08 -30.67
CA PRO A 900 0.46 12.62 -29.74
C PRO A 900 1.82 12.54 -30.44
N THR A 901 2.90 12.83 -29.72
CA THR A 901 4.27 12.72 -30.25
C THR A 901 5.09 11.68 -29.50
N SER A 902 6.07 11.10 -30.20
CA SER A 902 7.02 10.13 -29.61
C SER A 902 8.11 10.79 -28.77
N THR A 903 8.22 12.11 -28.83
CA THR A 903 9.27 12.92 -28.20
C THR A 903 8.95 13.37 -26.76
N GLY A 904 7.90 12.83 -26.15
CA GLY A 904 7.52 13.04 -24.73
C GLY A 904 8.47 12.37 -23.73
N GLN A 905 8.01 12.10 -22.49
CA GLN A 905 8.83 11.40 -21.50
C GLN A 905 9.41 10.09 -22.10
N PRO A 906 10.69 9.76 -21.86
CA PRO A 906 11.32 8.53 -22.38
C PRO A 906 10.56 7.23 -22.02
N ALA A 907 9.78 7.26 -20.93
CA ALA A 907 8.90 6.18 -20.48
C ALA A 907 7.54 6.09 -21.22
N ALA A 908 7.26 6.96 -22.20
CA ALA A 908 5.97 7.02 -22.91
C ALA A 908 5.85 6.05 -24.11
N PHE A 909 6.73 5.04 -24.22
CA PHE A 909 6.71 4.00 -25.25
C PHE A 909 6.54 4.54 -26.68
N GLY A 910 7.37 5.51 -27.07
CA GLY A 910 7.31 6.10 -28.42
C GLY A 910 6.00 6.84 -28.70
N GLY A 911 5.39 7.48 -27.69
CA GLY A 911 4.21 8.34 -27.81
C GLY A 911 2.88 7.69 -27.41
N LEU A 912 2.90 6.41 -27.01
CA LEU A 912 1.72 5.68 -26.54
C LEU A 912 1.16 6.28 -25.25
N GLY A 913 2.01 6.74 -24.33
CA GLY A 913 1.56 7.41 -23.10
C GLY A 913 0.77 8.69 -23.38
N ALA A 914 1.23 9.50 -24.34
CA ALA A 914 0.51 10.68 -24.80
C ALA A 914 -0.81 10.31 -25.47
N LEU A 915 -0.82 9.28 -26.32
CA LEU A 915 -2.02 8.77 -26.99
C LEU A 915 -3.08 8.30 -25.97
N MET A 916 -2.69 7.50 -24.97
CA MET A 916 -3.60 7.01 -23.93
C MET A 916 -4.13 8.14 -23.04
N THR A 917 -3.28 9.13 -22.72
CA THR A 917 -3.71 10.31 -21.95
C THR A 917 -4.82 11.08 -22.68
N ILE A 918 -4.70 11.24 -24.00
CA ILE A 918 -5.70 11.94 -24.80
C ILE A 918 -6.96 11.06 -24.98
N LEU A 919 -6.81 9.76 -25.28
CA LEU A 919 -7.95 8.85 -25.49
C LEU A 919 -8.79 8.59 -24.24
N ASN A 920 -8.17 8.57 -23.06
CA ASN A 920 -8.88 8.37 -21.79
C ASN A 920 -9.60 9.63 -21.32
N SER A 921 -9.35 10.78 -21.93
CA SER A 921 -10.09 11.99 -21.63
C SER A 921 -11.49 11.94 -22.26
N THR A 922 -12.53 12.19 -21.47
CA THR A 922 -13.92 12.22 -21.94
C THR A 922 -14.30 13.58 -22.55
N SER A 923 -13.31 14.36 -23.01
CA SER A 923 -13.56 15.72 -23.52
C SER A 923 -14.32 15.67 -24.85
N PRO A 924 -15.50 16.30 -24.94
CA PRO A 924 -16.18 16.46 -26.23
C PRO A 924 -15.35 17.34 -27.18
N GLY A 925 -15.49 17.14 -28.49
CA GLY A 925 -14.88 18.00 -29.52
C GLY A 925 -13.41 17.71 -29.88
N VAL A 926 -12.80 16.67 -29.30
CA VAL A 926 -11.41 16.26 -29.59
C VAL A 926 -11.37 15.00 -30.45
N ALA A 927 -10.68 15.06 -31.59
CA ALA A 927 -10.33 13.91 -32.42
C ALA A 927 -8.85 13.58 -32.26
N VAL A 928 -8.52 12.29 -32.14
CA VAL A 928 -7.13 11.86 -31.87
C VAL A 928 -6.48 11.29 -33.13
N GLY A 929 -5.31 11.82 -33.49
CA GLY A 929 -4.50 11.37 -34.60
C GLY A 929 -3.51 10.26 -34.21
N ALA A 930 -2.89 9.64 -35.21
CA ALA A 930 -1.78 8.72 -34.98
C ALA A 930 -0.54 9.45 -34.46
N ILE A 931 0.32 8.72 -33.74
CA ILE A 931 1.54 9.26 -33.16
C ILE A 931 2.45 9.82 -34.26
N ASP A 932 3.02 11.01 -34.02
CA ASP A 932 3.89 11.75 -34.93
C ASP A 932 3.29 12.01 -36.32
N ASN A 933 1.97 11.91 -36.48
CA ASN A 933 1.32 12.06 -37.77
C ASN A 933 0.81 13.49 -37.97
N GLY A 934 1.74 14.43 -38.04
CA GLY A 934 1.46 15.84 -38.31
C GLY A 934 0.77 16.02 -39.67
N TYR A 935 1.20 15.27 -40.69
CA TYR A 935 0.60 15.30 -42.02
C TYR A 935 -0.91 15.04 -42.02
N ALA A 936 -1.36 13.90 -41.48
CA ALA A 936 -2.79 13.56 -41.51
C ALA A 936 -3.62 14.55 -40.70
N ALA A 937 -3.09 15.01 -39.57
CA ALA A 937 -3.74 16.03 -38.73
C ALA A 937 -3.87 17.37 -39.48
N GLY A 938 -2.81 17.83 -40.14
CA GLY A 938 -2.81 19.07 -40.93
C GLY A 938 -3.77 19.01 -42.11
N VAL A 939 -3.80 17.90 -42.86
CA VAL A 939 -4.76 17.71 -43.97
C VAL A 939 -6.20 17.65 -43.46
N PHE A 940 -6.44 16.94 -42.36
CA PHE A 940 -7.77 16.85 -41.77
C PHE A 940 -8.25 18.22 -41.28
N ALA A 941 -7.41 18.96 -40.56
CA ALA A 941 -7.68 20.33 -40.12
C ALA A 941 -8.02 21.24 -41.29
N ALA A 942 -7.22 21.16 -42.37
CA ALA A 942 -7.43 21.94 -43.58
C ALA A 942 -8.76 21.61 -44.28
N ARG A 943 -9.20 20.34 -44.24
CA ARG A 943 -10.53 19.95 -44.77
C ARG A 943 -11.67 20.51 -43.91
N VAL A 944 -11.52 20.51 -42.60
CA VAL A 944 -12.50 21.11 -41.68
C VAL A 944 -12.63 22.60 -41.94
N ALA A 945 -11.50 23.33 -41.94
CA ALA A 945 -11.47 24.77 -42.16
C ALA A 945 -12.01 25.20 -43.52
N ARG A 946 -11.64 24.51 -44.61
CA ARG A 946 -12.17 24.81 -45.96
C ARG A 946 -13.66 24.51 -46.11
N ARG A 947 -14.23 23.65 -45.26
CA ARG A 947 -15.69 23.42 -45.23
C ARG A 947 -16.42 24.50 -44.43
N ALA A 948 -15.80 25.01 -43.37
CA ALA A 948 -16.35 26.12 -42.58
C ALA A 948 -16.31 27.45 -43.35
N GLY A 949 -15.26 27.68 -44.16
CA GLY A 949 -15.11 28.88 -45.00
C GLY A 949 -15.89 28.88 -46.32
N ARG A 950 -16.76 27.89 -46.58
CA ARG A 950 -17.65 27.79 -47.75
C ARG A 950 -19.09 28.01 -47.32
#